data_AF-A0A3S3I4T2-F1
#
_entry.id   AF-A0A3S3I4T2-F1
#
_cell.length_a   1.000
_cell.length_b   1.000
_cell.length_c   1.000
_cell.angle_alpha   90.00
_cell.angle_beta   90.00
_cell.angle_gamma   90.00
#
_symmetry.space_group_name_H-M   'P 1'
#
loop_
_entity.id
_entity.type
_entity.pdbx_description
1 polymer ?
#
loop_
_entity_poly.entity_id
_entity_poly.type
_entity_poly.pdbx_seq_one_letter_code
_entity_poly.pdbx_strand_id
1 'polypeptide(L)'
;MHPSEPGLVGVVSAAMALPRMSLPTLATVVAAVAALYFGREVFLPIAIALLLTFALAPLVSALKRVGIPRLPAVIASVLGAFMVLALFSFIVATQVSELAQNIPLYQSNILTKVRSLKETGVGGGVIARLSEAIERVGQELDRQETSPPAADQPRREPVPVEIIARERPLQVLQNLIGPLISPLASAGLIVVVVIFMLLEREDLRDRFIRLVGYGDLHRTTEALQEAGKRVGRYLLMQLVVNIVYAIPVTAGLWVLGIPNALLWGLLALALRFVPYIGPIIGALLPLFLALAVAPGWSLVLWTAGLFVAMEMITGNVVEPWLYGSRTGLSPLAIIVAAIFWTWLWGPLGLVLSTPLTVCLVVLGRHVPQFEFLDVLFGNEPVLEPHARLYQRLLAGDPEEATDHAEEMLEEKYLFEFYDKVAIPALLLGEQDRVRGVMGDEQRRRVAASAQMLVANLDDSAREEAEEDDNPATVEPATADKDRDKQAQAEGEDDTELPDGTDISVLCAGGRGELDDAAAAMLAQVLEVQGATVSKASFADMDPTGIRRLELDAVDTVVVGFLNRDSVKHARFLVRRLKRAKSALRVGIVFWSKDGDDKETAVEMSNDLNADFVAFGMVEAVLGALSSDPPVALKIAAKRRMRRRPRPARKALLAAAK
;
A
#
# COMPACT_ATOMS: atom_id res chain seq x y z
N MET A 1 -36.16 -34.73 -32.24
CA MET A 1 -36.35 -33.79 -31.11
C MET A 1 -35.04 -33.08 -30.89
N HIS A 2 -34.90 -31.89 -31.48
CA HIS A 2 -33.75 -31.01 -31.30
C HIS A 2 -33.91 -30.24 -29.98
N PRO A 3 -32.89 -30.16 -29.10
CA PRO A 3 -32.86 -29.13 -28.08
C PRO A 3 -32.38 -27.82 -28.71
N SER A 4 -33.19 -26.79 -28.49
CA SER A 4 -33.04 -25.41 -28.92
C SER A 4 -31.77 -24.75 -28.37
N GLU A 5 -31.01 -24.11 -29.26
CA GLU A 5 -29.89 -23.22 -28.93
C GLU A 5 -30.36 -22.03 -28.07
N PRO A 6 -29.59 -21.61 -27.04
CA PRO A 6 -29.86 -20.37 -26.35
C PRO A 6 -29.52 -19.21 -27.30
N GLY A 7 -30.55 -18.50 -27.76
CA GLY A 7 -30.39 -17.36 -28.66
C GLY A 7 -29.51 -16.24 -28.09
N LEU A 8 -28.86 -15.51 -29.00
CA LEU A 8 -28.00 -14.32 -28.77
C LEU A 8 -28.55 -13.30 -27.75
N VAL A 9 -29.86 -13.28 -27.49
CA VAL A 9 -30.51 -12.42 -26.48
C VAL A 9 -30.10 -12.79 -25.05
N GLY A 10 -29.84 -14.07 -24.76
CA GLY A 10 -29.39 -14.51 -23.42
C GLY A 10 -27.95 -14.10 -23.11
N VAL A 11 -27.09 -14.06 -24.13
CA VAL A 11 -25.68 -13.71 -24.01
C VAL A 11 -25.49 -12.19 -23.87
N VAL A 12 -26.34 -11.39 -24.54
CA VAL A 12 -26.32 -9.92 -24.41
C VAL A 12 -26.91 -9.45 -23.06
N SER A 13 -27.87 -10.19 -22.47
CA SER A 13 -28.38 -9.88 -21.12
C SER A 13 -27.36 -10.16 -20.00
N ALA A 14 -26.49 -11.16 -20.16
CA ALA A 14 -25.43 -11.46 -19.20
C ALA A 14 -24.26 -10.45 -19.27
N ALA A 15 -23.97 -9.90 -20.46
CA ALA A 15 -22.91 -8.92 -20.69
C ALA A 15 -23.24 -7.49 -20.20
N MET A 16 -24.49 -7.21 -19.79
CA MET A 16 -24.93 -5.91 -19.29
C MET A 16 -25.12 -5.85 -17.75
N ALA A 17 -24.74 -6.89 -17.02
CA ALA A 17 -24.74 -6.90 -15.56
C ALA A 17 -23.46 -6.27 -14.98
N LEU A 18 -23.06 -5.10 -15.48
CA LEU A 18 -22.27 -4.19 -14.65
C LEU A 18 -23.17 -3.80 -13.46
N PRO A 19 -22.67 -3.80 -12.21
CA PRO A 19 -23.47 -3.42 -11.06
C PRO A 19 -23.82 -1.93 -11.21
N ARG A 20 -24.94 -1.64 -11.85
CA ARG A 20 -25.53 -0.30 -11.86
C ARG A 20 -25.83 0.00 -10.41
N MET A 21 -25.07 0.91 -9.80
CA MET A 21 -25.34 1.45 -8.47
C MET A 21 -26.85 1.70 -8.38
N SER A 22 -27.53 0.87 -7.59
CA SER A 22 -28.98 0.92 -7.53
C SER A 22 -29.40 2.33 -7.07
N LEU A 23 -30.45 2.91 -7.65
CA LEU A 23 -31.00 4.19 -7.20
C LEU A 23 -31.10 4.33 -5.66
N PRO A 24 -31.50 3.28 -4.89
CA PRO A 24 -31.50 3.37 -3.43
C PRO A 24 -30.10 3.52 -2.83
N THR A 25 -29.05 2.87 -3.36
CA THR A 25 -27.68 3.06 -2.86
C THR A 25 -27.14 4.47 -3.11
N LEU A 26 -27.49 5.09 -4.23
CA LEU A 26 -27.12 6.49 -4.47
C LEU A 26 -27.85 7.42 -3.49
N ALA A 27 -29.14 7.19 -3.27
CA ALA A 27 -29.94 7.98 -2.34
C ALA A 27 -29.44 7.85 -0.89
N THR A 28 -29.02 6.67 -0.44
CA THR A 28 -28.45 6.48 0.90
C THR A 28 -27.12 7.19 1.07
N VAL A 29 -26.24 7.15 0.07
CA VAL A 29 -24.96 7.89 0.10
C VAL A 29 -25.22 9.40 0.18
N VAL A 30 -26.11 9.95 -0.66
CA VAL A 30 -26.46 11.39 -0.62
C VAL A 30 -27.06 11.78 0.73
N ALA A 31 -27.96 10.95 1.27
CA ALA A 31 -28.56 11.20 2.59
C ALA A 31 -27.51 11.19 3.71
N ALA A 32 -26.55 10.25 3.68
CA ALA A 32 -25.46 10.18 4.64
C ALA A 32 -24.54 11.41 4.57
N VAL A 33 -24.17 11.86 3.36
CA VAL A 33 -23.36 13.07 3.16
C VAL A 33 -24.11 14.31 3.65
N ALA A 34 -25.41 14.44 3.34
CA ALA A 34 -26.23 15.53 3.84
C ALA A 34 -26.30 15.54 5.38
N ALA A 35 -26.49 14.37 6.01
CA ALA A 35 -26.49 14.24 7.47
C ALA A 35 -25.15 14.67 8.09
N LEU A 36 -24.02 14.28 7.49
CA LEU A 36 -22.68 14.69 7.95
C LEU A 36 -22.44 16.20 7.79
N TYR A 37 -22.98 16.81 6.73
CA TYR A 37 -22.85 18.25 6.48
C TYR A 37 -23.68 19.07 7.48
N PHE A 38 -24.97 18.74 7.63
CA PHE A 38 -25.86 19.45 8.55
C PHE A 38 -25.55 19.15 10.02
N GLY A 39 -25.08 17.94 10.33
CA GLY A 39 -24.71 17.50 11.68
C GLY A 39 -23.29 17.89 12.11
N ARG A 40 -22.58 18.74 11.36
CA ARG A 40 -21.17 19.08 11.59
C ARG A 40 -20.88 19.55 13.03
N GLU A 41 -21.80 20.25 13.70
CA GLU A 41 -21.62 20.72 15.08
C GLU A 41 -21.50 19.57 16.09
N VAL A 42 -22.04 18.40 15.76
CA VAL A 42 -21.98 17.19 16.60
C VAL A 42 -20.88 16.24 16.09
N PHE A 43 -20.82 16.00 14.78
CA PHE A 43 -19.87 15.04 14.20
C PHE A 43 -18.41 15.52 14.27
N LEU A 44 -18.15 16.81 14.14
CA LEU A 44 -16.78 17.33 14.12
C LEU A 44 -16.06 17.15 15.46
N PRO A 45 -16.64 17.51 16.64
CA PRO A 45 -16.04 17.20 17.93
C PRO A 45 -15.79 15.70 18.14
N ILE A 46 -16.72 14.84 17.69
CA ILE A 46 -16.58 13.38 17.79
C ILE A 46 -15.45 12.87 16.90
N ALA A 47 -15.33 13.38 15.66
CA ALA A 47 -14.26 13.01 14.74
C ALA A 47 -12.88 13.42 15.27
N ILE A 48 -12.76 14.66 15.78
CA ILE A 48 -11.53 15.12 16.45
C ILE A 48 -11.21 14.25 17.66
N ALA A 49 -12.21 13.95 18.50
CA ALA A 49 -12.02 13.11 19.68
C ALA A 49 -11.60 11.68 19.32
N LEU A 50 -12.15 11.11 18.25
CA LEU A 50 -11.76 9.79 17.73
C LEU A 50 -10.29 9.79 17.30
N LEU A 51 -9.86 10.80 16.53
CA LEU A 51 -8.46 10.90 16.11
C LEU A 51 -7.51 11.13 17.28
N LEU A 52 -7.86 12.02 18.22
CA LEU A 52 -7.07 12.23 19.43
C LEU A 52 -6.99 10.96 20.28
N THR A 53 -8.08 10.19 20.35
CA THR A 53 -8.09 8.88 21.03
C THR A 53 -7.09 7.93 20.39
N PHE A 54 -7.02 7.85 19.06
CA PHE A 54 -6.02 7.03 18.37
C PHE A 54 -4.59 7.54 18.55
N ALA A 55 -4.39 8.86 18.54
CA ALA A 55 -3.08 9.48 18.78
C ALA A 55 -2.58 9.28 20.22
N LEU A 56 -3.48 9.33 21.21
CA LEU A 56 -3.15 9.19 22.64
C LEU A 56 -3.14 7.73 23.12
N ALA A 57 -3.77 6.80 22.39
CA ALA A 57 -3.75 5.37 22.72
C ALA A 57 -2.35 4.78 22.97
N PRO A 58 -1.31 5.05 22.14
CA PRO A 58 0.04 4.55 22.43
C PRO A 58 0.62 5.16 23.72
N LEU A 59 0.34 6.43 24.00
CA LEU A 59 0.77 7.10 25.23
C LEU A 59 0.12 6.48 26.48
N VAL A 60 -1.20 6.27 26.45
CA VAL A 60 -1.94 5.59 27.53
C VAL A 60 -1.40 4.17 27.74
N SER A 61 -1.13 3.45 26.64
CA SER A 61 -0.59 2.09 26.69
C SER A 61 0.83 2.06 27.30
N ALA A 62 1.67 3.04 26.97
CA ALA A 62 3.00 3.20 27.57
C ALA A 62 2.91 3.46 29.08
N LEU A 63 2.03 4.36 29.53
CA LEU A 63 1.80 4.62 30.96
C LEU A 63 1.28 3.37 31.70
N LYS A 64 0.39 2.59 31.07
CA LYS A 64 -0.07 1.30 31.61
C LYS A 64 1.06 0.27 31.73
N ARG A 65 2.00 0.23 30.77
CA ARG A 65 3.18 -0.65 30.83
C ARG A 65 4.11 -0.32 31.99
N VAL A 66 4.16 0.94 32.42
CA VAL A 66 4.90 1.39 33.61
C VAL A 66 4.17 1.05 34.93
N GLY A 67 2.96 0.49 34.86
CA GLY A 67 2.18 0.02 36.02
C GLY A 67 1.10 0.99 36.49
N ILE A 68 0.83 2.08 35.77
CA ILE A 68 -0.23 3.04 36.13
C ILE A 68 -1.61 2.43 35.77
N PRO A 69 -2.59 2.41 36.70
CA PRO A 69 -3.95 1.95 36.40
C PRO A 69 -4.63 2.74 35.26
N ARG A 70 -5.62 2.14 34.59
CA ARG A 70 -6.26 2.70 33.37
C ARG A 70 -6.76 4.14 33.54
N LEU A 71 -7.54 4.41 34.59
CA LEU A 71 -8.17 5.72 34.81
C LEU A 71 -7.13 6.86 34.95
N PRO A 72 -6.13 6.79 35.86
CA PRO A 72 -5.11 7.82 35.97
C PRO A 72 -4.20 7.90 34.74
N ALA A 73 -3.92 6.78 34.05
CA ALA A 73 -3.15 6.82 32.81
C ALA A 73 -3.87 7.65 31.73
N VAL A 74 -5.19 7.45 31.56
CA VAL A 74 -6.00 8.22 30.60
C VAL A 74 -6.04 9.70 31.00
N ILE A 75 -6.37 10.01 32.25
CA ILE A 75 -6.44 11.40 32.73
C ILE A 75 -5.10 12.11 32.55
N ALA A 76 -3.98 11.47 32.94
CA ALA A 76 -2.64 12.03 32.77
C ALA A 76 -2.28 12.26 31.30
N SER A 77 -2.65 11.34 30.41
CA SER A 77 -2.37 11.45 28.96
C SER A 77 -3.15 12.61 28.34
N VAL A 78 -4.44 12.74 28.66
CA VAL A 78 -5.29 13.83 28.16
C VAL A 78 -4.84 15.17 28.74
N LEU A 79 -4.66 15.28 30.05
CA LEU A 79 -4.18 16.52 30.68
C LEU A 79 -2.80 16.91 30.16
N GLY A 80 -1.89 15.96 29.95
CA GLY A 80 -0.59 16.20 29.35
C GLY A 80 -0.69 16.78 27.94
N ALA A 81 -1.52 16.18 27.07
CA ALA A 81 -1.72 16.65 25.71
C ALA A 81 -2.32 18.08 25.66
N PHE A 82 -3.35 18.34 26.47
CA PHE A 82 -3.94 19.68 26.56
C PHE A 82 -3.01 20.70 27.22
N MET A 83 -2.14 20.27 28.14
CA MET A 83 -1.13 21.14 28.73
C MET A 83 -0.06 21.54 27.70
N VAL A 84 0.37 20.61 26.84
CA VAL A 84 1.26 20.91 25.71
C VAL A 84 0.60 21.89 24.73
N LEU A 85 -0.68 21.70 24.39
CA LEU A 85 -1.42 22.63 23.53
C LEU A 85 -1.60 24.02 24.17
N ALA A 86 -1.87 24.07 25.47
CA ALA A 86 -1.99 25.32 26.22
C ALA A 86 -0.65 26.06 26.29
N LEU A 87 0.45 25.35 26.55
CA LEU A 87 1.81 25.91 26.53
C LEU A 87 2.16 26.44 25.14
N PHE A 88 1.90 25.66 24.09
CA PHE A 88 2.07 26.08 22.70
C PHE A 88 1.31 27.38 22.41
N SER A 89 0.01 27.41 22.74
CA SER A 89 -0.84 28.58 22.51
C SER A 89 -0.39 29.80 23.30
N PHE A 90 0.07 29.61 24.53
CA PHE A 90 0.62 30.68 25.37
C PHE A 90 1.91 31.27 24.77
N ILE A 91 2.85 30.41 24.35
CA ILE A 91 4.08 30.86 23.69
C ILE A 91 3.76 31.65 22.42
N VAL A 92 2.88 31.13 21.57
CA VAL A 92 2.44 31.83 20.35
C VAL A 92 1.81 33.18 20.68
N ALA A 93 0.90 33.24 21.66
CA ALA A 93 0.23 34.49 22.05
C ALA A 93 1.21 35.57 22.54
N THR A 94 2.20 35.18 23.36
CA THR A 94 3.22 36.12 23.86
C THR A 94 4.10 36.66 22.72
N GLN A 95 4.53 35.79 21.81
CA GLN A 95 5.36 36.16 20.66
C GLN A 95 4.60 37.03 19.64
N VAL A 96 3.32 36.75 19.41
CA VAL A 96 2.46 37.58 18.54
C VAL A 96 2.24 38.97 19.16
N SER A 97 2.07 39.06 20.48
CA SER A 97 1.96 40.34 21.19
C SER A 97 3.24 41.18 21.03
N GLU A 98 4.40 40.55 21.15
CA GLU A 98 5.70 41.20 20.90
C GLU A 98 5.83 41.67 19.44
N LEU A 99 5.39 40.86 18.48
CA LEU A 99 5.37 41.26 17.07
C LEU A 99 4.46 42.47 16.84
N ALA A 100 3.27 42.50 17.46
CA ALA A 100 2.30 43.58 17.32
C ALA A 100 2.83 44.92 17.84
N GLN A 101 3.59 44.91 18.94
CA GLN A 101 4.20 46.11 19.51
C GLN A 101 5.30 46.70 18.60
N ASN A 102 5.95 45.85 17.79
CA ASN A 102 7.02 46.25 16.88
C ASN A 102 6.52 46.69 15.48
N ILE A 103 5.21 46.64 15.20
CA ILE A 103 4.62 47.04 13.91
C ILE A 103 5.06 48.43 13.42
N PRO A 104 5.10 49.49 14.25
CA PRO A 104 5.50 50.82 13.78
C PRO A 104 6.91 50.86 13.17
N LEU A 105 7.85 50.08 13.72
CA LEU A 105 9.23 49.97 13.23
C LEU A 105 9.30 49.29 11.85
N TYR A 106 8.40 48.33 11.61
CA TYR A 106 8.36 47.59 10.34
C TYR A 106 7.74 48.40 9.19
N GLN A 107 6.82 49.34 9.49
CA GLN A 107 6.18 50.19 8.48
C GLN A 107 7.20 51.09 7.74
N SER A 108 8.16 51.67 8.47
CA SER A 108 9.15 52.57 7.88
C SER A 108 10.08 51.84 6.89
N ASN A 109 10.49 50.62 7.22
CA ASN A 109 11.33 49.78 6.34
C ASN A 109 10.62 49.35 5.05
N ILE A 110 9.33 48.99 5.16
CA ILE A 110 8.51 48.61 3.99
C ILE A 110 8.39 49.80 3.03
N LEU A 111 8.11 51.01 3.54
CA LEU A 111 7.99 52.21 2.73
C LEU A 111 9.32 52.55 2.02
N THR A 112 10.45 52.38 2.70
CA THR A 112 11.78 52.57 2.10
C THR A 112 12.04 51.57 0.96
N LYS A 113 11.66 50.30 1.12
CA LYS A 113 11.77 49.29 0.05
C LYS A 113 10.92 49.63 -1.17
N VAL A 114 9.67 50.03 -0.98
CA VAL A 114 8.78 50.44 -2.07
C VAL A 114 9.37 51.64 -2.82
N ARG A 115 10.01 52.59 -2.12
CA ARG A 115 10.73 53.70 -2.75
C ARG A 115 11.98 53.23 -3.53
N SER A 116 12.79 52.32 -2.97
CA SER A 116 13.97 51.78 -3.67
C SER A 116 13.62 51.01 -4.96
N LEU A 117 12.48 50.29 -4.98
CA LEU A 117 11.92 49.66 -6.18
C LEU A 117 11.47 50.68 -7.22
N LYS A 118 10.89 51.80 -6.76
CA LYS A 118 10.48 52.93 -7.61
C LYS A 118 11.70 53.59 -8.27
N GLU A 119 12.82 53.69 -7.56
CA GLU A 119 14.10 54.23 -8.06
C GLU A 119 14.84 53.27 -9.00
N THR A 120 14.69 51.95 -8.81
CA THR A 120 15.36 50.92 -9.64
C THR A 120 14.61 50.63 -10.97
N GLY A 121 13.50 51.32 -11.24
CA GLY A 121 12.85 51.34 -12.57
C GLY A 121 11.97 50.14 -12.94
N VAL A 122 11.77 49.14 -12.06
CA VAL A 122 11.03 47.89 -12.40
C VAL A 122 9.50 48.01 -12.21
N GLY A 123 8.95 49.16 -11.80
CA GLY A 123 7.51 49.28 -11.53
C GLY A 123 6.90 50.69 -11.57
N GLY A 124 7.52 51.63 -12.30
CA GLY A 124 7.19 53.06 -12.25
C GLY A 124 5.72 53.43 -12.49
N GLY A 125 4.96 52.65 -13.27
CA GLY A 125 3.59 52.97 -13.64
C GLY A 125 2.53 52.71 -12.56
N VAL A 126 2.68 51.66 -11.75
CA VAL A 126 1.66 51.24 -10.75
C VAL A 126 1.91 51.91 -9.40
N ILE A 127 3.18 52.06 -9.02
CA ILE A 127 3.59 52.68 -7.76
C ILE A 127 3.36 54.20 -7.79
N ALA A 128 3.55 54.86 -8.94
CA ALA A 128 3.27 56.29 -9.09
C ALA A 128 1.78 56.62 -8.90
N ARG A 129 0.87 55.78 -9.43
CA ARG A 129 -0.58 55.92 -9.27
C ARG A 129 -1.03 55.74 -7.83
N LEU A 130 -0.40 54.84 -7.08
CA LEU A 130 -0.71 54.63 -5.67
C LEU A 130 -0.19 55.77 -4.79
N SER A 131 1.00 56.32 -5.08
CA SER A 131 1.49 57.52 -4.39
C SER A 131 0.60 58.74 -4.64
N GLU A 132 0.15 58.93 -5.88
CA GLU A 132 -0.76 60.02 -6.25
C GLU A 132 -2.14 59.87 -5.59
N ALA A 133 -2.64 58.64 -5.43
CA ALA A 133 -3.88 58.38 -4.71
C ALA A 133 -3.78 58.70 -3.21
N ILE A 134 -2.66 58.36 -2.55
CA ILE A 134 -2.43 58.65 -1.13
C ILE A 134 -2.25 60.16 -0.90
N GLU A 135 -1.54 60.83 -1.81
CA GLU A 135 -1.28 62.28 -1.72
C GLU A 135 -2.56 63.11 -1.96
N ARG A 136 -3.46 62.64 -2.84
CA ARG A 136 -4.80 63.22 -3.03
C ARG A 136 -5.69 63.08 -1.78
N VAL A 137 -5.66 61.91 -1.13
CA VAL A 137 -6.39 61.71 0.14
C VAL A 137 -5.83 62.61 1.24
N GLY A 138 -4.50 62.75 1.34
CA GLY A 138 -3.87 63.68 2.29
C GLY A 138 -4.28 65.13 2.07
N GLN A 139 -4.34 65.59 0.80
CA GLN A 139 -4.77 66.95 0.46
C GLN A 139 -6.28 67.20 0.67
N GLU A 140 -7.12 66.17 0.60
CA GLU A 140 -8.55 66.27 0.92
C GLU A 140 -8.79 66.41 2.43
N LEU A 141 -7.98 65.76 3.27
CA LEU A 141 -8.02 65.98 4.72
C LEU A 141 -7.51 67.38 5.11
N ASP A 142 -6.41 67.86 4.51
CA ASP A 142 -5.84 69.19 4.80
C ASP A 142 -6.75 70.35 4.33
N ARG A 143 -7.46 70.17 3.21
CA ARG A 143 -8.43 71.16 2.70
C ARG A 143 -9.65 71.33 3.60
N GLN A 144 -9.94 70.37 4.47
CA GLN A 144 -11.07 70.46 5.39
C GLN A 144 -10.77 71.35 6.61
N GLU A 145 -9.49 71.71 6.84
CA GLU A 145 -9.07 72.57 7.96
C GLU A 145 -8.81 74.05 7.59
N THR A 146 -8.69 74.39 6.30
CA THR A 146 -8.41 75.79 5.89
C THR A 146 -9.60 76.46 5.19
N SER A 147 -10.49 77.07 5.99
CA SER A 147 -11.37 78.17 5.55
C SER A 147 -10.91 79.50 6.18
N PRO A 148 -10.87 80.63 5.45
CA PRO A 148 -10.40 81.92 5.98
C PRO A 148 -11.38 82.57 6.97
N PRO A 149 -10.92 83.48 7.85
CA PRO A 149 -11.68 83.96 8.99
C PRO A 149 -12.71 85.03 8.61
N ALA A 150 -13.95 84.87 9.08
CA ALA A 150 -14.96 85.93 9.10
C ALA A 150 -15.20 86.40 10.54
N ALA A 151 -15.22 87.73 10.68
CA ALA A 151 -15.20 88.54 11.90
C ALA A 151 -16.04 88.08 13.11
N ASP A 152 -15.38 88.23 14.28
CA ASP A 152 -15.88 88.49 15.65
C ASP A 152 -17.37 88.29 15.94
N GLN A 153 -17.68 87.14 16.55
CA GLN A 153 -18.65 87.03 17.64
C GLN A 153 -18.07 86.11 18.71
N PRO A 154 -18.20 86.41 20.03
CA PRO A 154 -17.73 85.53 21.08
C PRO A 154 -18.67 84.33 21.19
N ARG A 155 -18.51 83.35 20.29
CA ARG A 155 -19.04 82.01 20.46
C ARG A 155 -18.13 81.31 21.47
N ARG A 156 -18.69 81.00 22.64
CA ARG A 156 -18.10 80.02 23.56
C ARG A 156 -17.82 78.75 22.76
N GLU A 157 -16.56 78.48 22.51
CA GLU A 157 -16.12 77.18 22.01
C GLU A 157 -16.58 76.13 23.03
N PRO A 158 -17.42 75.16 22.62
CA PRO A 158 -17.66 73.99 23.45
C PRO A 158 -16.32 73.28 23.54
N VAL A 159 -15.70 73.28 24.72
CA VAL A 159 -14.61 72.36 25.02
C VAL A 159 -15.12 70.97 24.65
N PRO A 160 -14.47 70.23 23.73
CA PRO A 160 -14.85 68.86 23.46
C PRO A 160 -14.57 68.10 24.74
N VAL A 161 -15.61 67.89 25.53
CA VAL A 161 -15.59 66.95 26.64
C VAL A 161 -15.49 65.60 25.95
N GLU A 162 -14.27 65.08 25.87
CA GLU A 162 -14.05 63.67 25.62
C GLU A 162 -14.78 62.95 26.76
N ILE A 163 -15.99 62.50 26.46
CA ILE A 163 -16.72 61.63 27.36
C ILE A 163 -15.87 60.37 27.33
N ILE A 164 -14.97 60.25 28.31
CA ILE A 164 -14.49 58.95 28.77
C ILE A 164 -15.78 58.28 29.23
N ALA A 165 -16.48 57.64 28.30
CA ALA A 165 -17.46 56.65 28.61
C ALA A 165 -16.65 55.69 29.47
N ARG A 166 -16.91 55.70 30.79
CA ARG A 166 -16.45 54.63 31.66
C ARG A 166 -16.99 53.39 31.00
N GLU A 167 -16.16 52.72 30.21
CA GLU A 167 -16.49 51.41 29.68
C GLU A 167 -16.92 50.64 30.90
N ARG A 168 -18.20 50.25 30.96
CA ARG A 168 -18.70 49.53 32.12
C ARG A 168 -17.76 48.33 32.23
N PRO A 169 -17.05 48.09 33.33
CA PRO A 169 -16.04 47.03 33.40
C PRO A 169 -16.61 45.66 33.00
N LEU A 170 -17.93 45.48 33.13
CA LEU A 170 -18.72 44.36 32.60
C LEU A 170 -18.73 44.22 31.06
N GLN A 171 -18.79 45.31 30.29
CA GLN A 171 -18.77 45.27 28.81
C GLN A 171 -17.38 44.93 28.27
N VAL A 172 -16.32 45.47 28.89
CA VAL A 172 -14.94 45.09 28.55
C VAL A 172 -14.73 43.61 28.82
N LEU A 173 -15.17 43.13 29.99
CA LEU A 173 -15.10 41.72 30.35
C LEU A 173 -15.91 40.84 29.39
N GLN A 174 -17.11 41.27 28.97
CA GLN A 174 -17.93 40.54 28.00
C GLN A 174 -17.31 40.50 26.60
N ASN A 175 -16.68 41.57 26.14
CA ASN A 175 -16.01 41.64 24.84
C ASN A 175 -14.72 40.81 24.82
N LEU A 176 -14.03 40.69 25.97
CA LEU A 176 -12.84 39.83 26.10
C LEU A 176 -13.21 38.35 26.25
N ILE A 177 -14.22 38.03 27.07
CA ILE A 177 -14.58 36.63 27.38
C ILE A 177 -15.50 36.04 26.31
N GLY A 178 -16.42 36.82 25.73
CA GLY A 178 -17.43 36.35 24.78
C GLY A 178 -16.87 35.52 23.62
N PRO A 179 -15.85 35.98 22.88
CA PRO A 179 -15.23 35.23 21.79
C PRO A 179 -14.50 33.95 22.25
N LEU A 180 -14.08 33.87 23.52
CA LEU A 180 -13.38 32.71 24.07
C LEU A 180 -14.33 31.60 24.54
N ILE A 181 -15.58 31.91 24.87
CA ILE A 181 -16.55 30.92 25.41
C ILE A 181 -16.79 29.78 24.41
N SER A 182 -17.05 30.10 23.13
CA SER A 182 -17.41 29.08 22.13
C SER A 182 -16.27 28.09 21.85
N PRO A 183 -15.02 28.54 21.58
CA PRO A 183 -13.87 27.64 21.46
C PRO A 183 -13.61 26.84 22.74
N LEU A 184 -13.75 27.46 23.92
CA LEU A 184 -13.48 26.79 25.19
C LEU A 184 -14.54 25.74 25.53
N ALA A 185 -15.82 26.00 25.22
CA ALA A 185 -16.89 25.03 25.33
C ALA A 185 -16.69 23.85 24.38
N SER A 186 -16.30 24.13 23.13
CA SER A 186 -16.00 23.09 22.12
C SER A 186 -14.79 22.24 22.54
N ALA A 187 -13.72 22.88 23.01
CA ALA A 187 -12.54 22.19 23.54
C ALA A 187 -12.88 21.35 24.78
N GLY A 188 -13.67 21.89 25.71
CA GLY A 188 -14.15 21.16 26.89
C GLY A 188 -14.98 19.93 26.50
N LEU A 189 -15.87 20.05 25.51
CA LEU A 189 -16.61 18.92 24.97
C LEU A 189 -15.67 17.87 24.37
N ILE A 190 -14.69 18.27 23.57
CA ILE A 190 -13.70 17.35 22.99
C ILE A 190 -12.91 16.65 24.10
N VAL A 191 -12.45 17.36 25.13
CA VAL A 191 -11.75 16.76 26.30
C VAL A 191 -12.61 15.67 26.93
N VAL A 192 -13.88 15.98 27.22
CA VAL A 192 -14.80 15.03 27.84
C VAL A 192 -15.00 13.81 26.95
N VAL A 193 -15.28 14.00 25.66
CA VAL A 193 -15.48 12.91 24.70
C VAL A 193 -14.23 12.05 24.57
N VAL A 194 -13.03 12.64 24.50
CA VAL A 194 -11.75 11.90 24.45
C VAL A 194 -11.53 11.07 25.70
N ILE A 195 -11.80 11.64 26.89
CA ILE A 195 -11.66 10.90 28.16
C ILE A 195 -12.60 9.69 28.17
N PHE A 196 -13.88 9.88 27.84
CA PHE A 196 -14.84 8.77 27.78
C PHE A 196 -14.48 7.75 26.70
N MET A 197 -14.05 8.19 25.51
CA MET A 197 -13.61 7.28 24.44
C MET A 197 -12.39 6.45 24.84
N LEU A 198 -11.42 7.04 25.53
CA LEU A 198 -10.24 6.31 26.01
C LEU A 198 -10.59 5.36 27.18
N LEU A 199 -11.47 5.79 28.08
CA LEU A 199 -11.92 4.97 29.21
C LEU A 199 -12.77 3.79 28.75
N GLU A 200 -13.73 3.99 27.85
CA GLU A 200 -14.64 2.94 27.35
C GLU A 200 -14.17 2.33 26.02
N ARG A 201 -12.90 2.52 25.61
CA ARG A 201 -12.40 2.06 24.28
C ARG A 201 -12.76 0.61 23.94
N GLU A 202 -12.62 -0.29 24.91
CA GLU A 202 -12.93 -1.73 24.76
C GLU A 202 -14.43 -1.95 24.63
N ASP A 203 -15.25 -1.35 25.51
CA ASP A 203 -16.71 -1.45 25.46
C ASP A 203 -17.30 -0.82 24.20
N LEU A 204 -16.76 0.31 23.73
CA LEU A 204 -17.17 0.97 22.49
C LEU A 204 -16.88 0.11 21.28
N ARG A 205 -15.71 -0.56 21.26
CA ARG A 205 -15.38 -1.55 20.23
C ARG A 205 -16.38 -2.70 20.25
N ASP A 206 -16.68 -3.27 21.42
CA ASP A 206 -17.59 -4.41 21.54
C ASP A 206 -19.04 -4.04 21.15
N ARG A 207 -19.49 -2.84 21.53
CA ARG A 207 -20.80 -2.29 21.11
C ARG A 207 -20.88 -2.08 19.60
N PHE A 208 -19.81 -1.57 18.99
CA PHE A 208 -19.75 -1.38 17.54
C PHE A 208 -19.77 -2.72 16.79
N ILE A 209 -18.99 -3.70 17.25
CA ILE A 209 -19.01 -5.06 16.69
C ILE A 209 -20.43 -5.65 16.75
N ARG A 210 -21.14 -5.45 17.86
CA ARG A 210 -22.54 -5.89 18.00
C ARG A 210 -23.51 -5.20 17.04
N LEU A 211 -23.24 -3.95 16.65
CA LEU A 211 -24.07 -3.18 15.72
C LEU A 211 -23.89 -3.65 14.26
N VAL A 212 -22.67 -4.02 13.87
CA VAL A 212 -22.33 -4.47 12.50
C VAL A 212 -22.76 -5.92 12.24
N GLY A 213 -22.98 -6.71 13.30
CA GLY A 213 -23.59 -8.04 13.24
C GLY A 213 -22.60 -9.19 13.48
N TYR A 214 -23.12 -10.34 13.93
CA TYR A 214 -22.33 -11.51 14.34
C TYR A 214 -21.66 -12.29 13.19
N GLY A 215 -21.81 -11.85 11.93
CA GLY A 215 -21.40 -12.63 10.75
C GLY A 215 -19.88 -12.82 10.62
N ASP A 216 -19.08 -11.91 11.16
CA ASP A 216 -17.61 -11.99 11.10
C ASP A 216 -16.96 -11.12 12.22
N LEU A 217 -17.00 -11.63 13.45
CA LEU A 217 -16.47 -10.94 14.64
C LEU A 217 -14.96 -10.66 14.53
N HIS A 218 -14.24 -11.57 13.86
CA HIS A 218 -12.80 -11.50 13.64
C HIS A 218 -12.46 -10.37 12.67
N ARG A 219 -13.07 -10.34 11.48
CA ARG A 219 -12.82 -9.29 10.47
C ARG A 219 -13.16 -7.89 10.98
N THR A 220 -14.28 -7.72 11.68
CA THR A 220 -14.68 -6.41 12.23
C THR A 220 -13.71 -5.93 13.31
N THR A 221 -13.19 -6.87 14.12
CA THR A 221 -12.16 -6.59 15.13
C THR A 221 -10.84 -6.16 14.47
N GLU A 222 -10.40 -6.90 13.47
CA GLU A 222 -9.16 -6.63 12.73
C GLU A 222 -9.24 -5.27 12.05
N ALA A 223 -10.37 -4.93 11.41
CA ALA A 223 -10.62 -3.63 10.80
C ALA A 223 -10.38 -2.47 11.78
N LEU A 224 -10.97 -2.55 12.97
CA LEU A 224 -10.86 -1.49 13.99
C LEU A 224 -9.45 -1.38 14.55
N GLN A 225 -8.77 -2.51 14.76
CA GLN A 225 -7.39 -2.52 15.26
C GLN A 225 -6.42 -1.98 14.22
N GLU A 226 -6.58 -2.39 12.96
CA GLU A 226 -5.77 -1.94 11.85
C GLU A 226 -6.00 -0.46 11.55
N ALA A 227 -7.25 0.01 11.56
CA ALA A 227 -7.56 1.42 11.37
C ALA A 227 -6.90 2.26 12.46
N GLY A 228 -7.01 1.84 13.73
CA GLY A 228 -6.36 2.51 14.85
C GLY A 228 -4.83 2.52 14.73
N LYS A 229 -4.21 1.40 14.33
CA LYS A 229 -2.76 1.28 14.15
C LYS A 229 -2.26 2.15 13.00
N ARG A 230 -2.93 2.14 11.85
CA ARG A 230 -2.58 2.94 10.67
C ARG A 230 -2.73 4.44 10.95
N VAL A 231 -3.86 4.87 11.52
CA VAL A 231 -4.08 6.28 11.86
C VAL A 231 -3.12 6.75 12.95
N GLY A 232 -2.92 5.96 14.00
CA GLY A 232 -1.97 6.30 15.06
C GLY A 232 -0.53 6.42 14.55
N ARG A 233 -0.07 5.48 13.71
CA ARG A 233 1.25 5.53 13.07
C ARG A 233 1.37 6.76 12.17
N TYR A 234 0.36 7.06 11.36
CA TYR A 234 0.33 8.25 10.49
C TYR A 234 0.45 9.55 11.30
N LEU A 235 -0.39 9.72 12.34
CA LEU A 235 -0.36 10.94 13.17
C LEU A 235 0.98 11.10 13.89
N LEU A 236 1.57 10.01 14.37
CA LEU A 236 2.89 10.02 14.98
C LEU A 236 3.97 10.41 13.97
N MET A 237 3.97 9.82 12.78
CA MET A 237 4.96 10.15 11.74
C MET A 237 4.78 11.59 11.25
N GLN A 238 3.55 12.08 11.09
CA GLN A 238 3.29 13.49 10.77
C GLN A 238 3.86 14.42 11.84
N LEU A 239 3.69 14.08 13.13
CA LEU A 239 4.27 14.85 14.23
C LEU A 239 5.80 14.84 14.17
N VAL A 240 6.42 13.67 13.96
CA VAL A 240 7.87 13.53 13.86
C VAL A 240 8.42 14.35 12.69
N VAL A 241 7.85 14.21 11.48
CA VAL A 241 8.27 14.97 10.30
C VAL A 241 8.10 16.48 10.55
N ASN A 242 6.99 16.91 11.17
CA ASN A 242 6.76 18.32 11.45
C ASN A 242 7.76 18.87 12.49
N ILE A 243 8.15 18.08 13.49
CA ILE A 243 9.20 18.47 14.47
C ILE A 243 10.56 18.57 13.78
N VAL A 244 10.92 17.56 12.97
CA VAL A 244 12.17 17.53 12.20
C VAL A 244 12.25 18.68 11.20
N TYR A 245 11.12 19.18 10.70
CA TYR A 245 11.04 20.40 9.89
C TYR A 245 11.16 21.68 10.73
N ALA A 246 10.40 21.78 11.82
CA ALA A 246 10.26 23.00 12.61
C ALA A 246 11.55 23.39 13.35
N ILE A 247 12.33 22.41 13.84
CA ILE A 247 13.58 22.68 14.57
C ILE A 247 14.62 23.38 13.66
N PRO A 248 14.99 22.84 12.47
CA PRO A 248 15.88 23.52 11.54
C PRO A 248 15.34 24.85 11.02
N VAL A 249 14.03 24.98 10.78
CA VAL A 249 13.42 26.27 10.38
C VAL A 249 13.61 27.31 11.49
N THR A 250 13.35 26.95 12.74
CA THR A 250 13.59 27.83 13.90
C THR A 250 15.06 28.25 13.97
N ALA A 251 15.97 27.29 13.87
CA ALA A 251 17.40 27.54 13.92
C ALA A 251 17.87 28.42 12.75
N GLY A 252 17.39 28.15 11.53
CA GLY A 252 17.71 28.92 10.33
C GLY A 252 17.22 30.36 10.43
N LEU A 253 15.96 30.58 10.83
CA LEU A 253 15.42 31.93 11.04
C LEU A 253 16.18 32.69 12.13
N TRP A 254 16.58 32.00 13.21
CA TRP A 254 17.38 32.58 14.28
C TRP A 254 18.76 32.99 13.80
N VAL A 255 19.45 32.14 13.01
CA VAL A 255 20.76 32.46 12.39
C VAL A 255 20.66 33.62 11.41
N LEU A 256 19.54 33.74 10.67
CA LEU A 256 19.27 34.86 9.78
C LEU A 256 18.92 36.17 10.53
N GLY A 257 18.74 36.12 11.85
CA GLY A 257 18.39 37.28 12.66
C GLY A 257 16.93 37.72 12.55
N ILE A 258 16.02 36.83 12.12
CA ILE A 258 14.59 37.12 12.07
C ILE A 258 14.01 37.07 13.49
N PRO A 259 13.30 38.12 13.93
CA PRO A 259 12.75 38.14 15.27
C PRO A 259 11.65 37.09 15.43
N ASN A 260 11.46 36.60 16.65
CA ASN A 260 10.47 35.58 16.98
C ASN A 260 10.66 34.29 16.17
N ALA A 261 11.90 33.86 15.88
CA ALA A 261 12.18 32.64 15.14
C ALA A 261 11.45 31.40 15.70
N LEU A 262 11.34 31.31 17.04
CA LEU A 262 10.60 30.25 17.72
C LEU A 262 9.10 30.27 17.39
N LEU A 263 8.47 31.45 17.32
CA LEU A 263 7.06 31.59 16.92
C LEU A 263 6.86 30.98 15.53
N TRP A 264 7.73 31.30 14.58
CA TRP A 264 7.61 30.86 13.21
C TRP A 264 7.83 29.36 13.05
N GLY A 265 8.79 28.79 13.79
CA GLY A 265 8.99 27.34 13.84
C GLY A 265 7.81 26.60 14.47
N LEU A 266 7.27 27.10 15.58
CA LEU A 266 6.08 26.55 16.22
C LEU A 266 4.84 26.68 15.32
N LEU A 267 4.69 27.80 14.63
CA LEU A 267 3.60 28.00 13.68
C LEU A 267 3.76 27.06 12.48
N ALA A 268 4.97 26.87 11.96
CA ALA A 268 5.26 25.89 10.91
C ALA A 268 4.93 24.47 11.37
N LEU A 269 5.32 24.07 12.59
CA LEU A 269 4.98 22.79 13.21
C LEU A 269 3.47 22.54 13.21
N ALA A 270 2.68 23.53 13.63
CA ALA A 270 1.23 23.43 13.70
C ALA A 270 0.56 23.47 12.32
N LEU A 271 0.97 24.40 11.46
CA LEU A 271 0.38 24.58 10.14
C LEU A 271 0.67 23.40 9.21
N ARG A 272 1.81 22.72 9.34
CA ARG A 272 2.13 21.52 8.53
C ARG A 272 1.24 20.30 8.82
N PHE A 273 0.34 20.36 9.80
CA PHE A 273 -0.77 19.38 9.87
C PHE A 273 -1.80 19.58 8.76
N VAL A 274 -1.85 20.76 8.14
CA VAL A 274 -2.70 21.06 6.97
C VAL A 274 -1.93 20.74 5.68
N PRO A 275 -2.33 19.72 4.90
CA PRO A 275 -1.64 19.36 3.66
C PRO A 275 -1.64 20.50 2.64
N TYR A 276 -0.53 20.67 1.92
CA TYR A 276 -0.29 21.66 0.85
C TYR A 276 -0.36 23.15 1.25
N ILE A 277 -1.39 23.52 2.01
CA ILE A 277 -1.64 24.90 2.46
C ILE A 277 -0.73 25.26 3.64
N GLY A 278 -0.48 24.32 4.54
CA GLY A 278 0.32 24.52 5.75
C GLY A 278 1.72 25.06 5.50
N PRO A 279 2.54 24.39 4.68
CA PRO A 279 3.88 24.88 4.33
C PRO A 279 3.88 26.28 3.70
N ILE A 280 2.92 26.57 2.82
CA ILE A 280 2.83 27.87 2.14
C ILE A 280 2.54 28.98 3.15
N ILE A 281 1.53 28.82 4.01
CA ILE A 281 1.21 29.83 5.02
C ILE A 281 2.35 29.95 6.04
N GLY A 282 2.95 28.82 6.42
CA GLY A 282 4.09 28.77 7.34
C GLY A 282 5.33 29.51 6.82
N ALA A 283 5.57 29.49 5.52
CA ALA A 283 6.68 30.21 4.87
C ALA A 283 6.34 31.69 4.57
N LEU A 284 5.08 31.98 4.23
CA LEU A 284 4.66 33.30 3.79
C LEU A 284 4.80 34.36 4.88
N LEU A 285 4.43 34.03 6.13
CA LEU A 285 4.47 34.99 7.23
C LEU A 285 5.91 35.39 7.63
N PRO A 286 6.86 34.46 7.82
CA PRO A 286 8.27 34.80 8.04
C PRO A 286 8.90 35.54 6.86
N LEU A 287 8.52 35.20 5.62
CA LEU A 287 9.03 35.89 4.43
C LEU A 287 8.56 37.35 4.38
N PHE A 288 7.30 37.59 4.72
CA PHE A 288 6.76 38.95 4.87
C PHE A 288 7.48 39.72 5.98
N LEU A 289 7.75 39.08 7.11
CA LEU A 289 8.52 39.68 8.20
C LEU A 289 9.96 40.01 7.76
N ALA A 290 10.64 39.11 7.05
CA ALA A 290 11.97 39.35 6.49
C ALA A 290 11.98 40.56 5.55
N LEU A 291 10.88 40.76 4.81
CA LEU A 291 10.69 41.95 3.97
C LEU A 291 10.60 43.23 4.81
N ALA A 292 10.00 43.15 6.00
CA ALA A 292 9.76 44.29 6.86
C ALA A 292 10.91 44.62 7.85
N VAL A 293 11.74 43.65 8.21
CA VAL A 293 12.79 43.82 9.23
C VAL A 293 14.06 44.47 8.66
N ALA A 294 14.51 44.06 7.47
CA ALA A 294 15.74 44.56 6.87
C ALA A 294 15.47 45.44 5.64
N PRO A 295 16.21 46.54 5.42
CA PRO A 295 16.04 47.40 4.24
C PRO A 295 16.47 46.72 2.93
N GLY A 296 17.36 45.72 2.98
CA GLY A 296 17.84 44.98 1.81
C GLY A 296 16.98 43.78 1.39
N TRP A 297 17.24 43.26 0.18
CA TRP A 297 16.60 42.06 -0.38
C TRP A 297 17.26 40.75 0.05
N SER A 298 18.52 40.80 0.49
CA SER A 298 19.31 39.62 0.85
C SER A 298 18.62 38.76 1.91
N LEU A 299 18.10 39.39 2.98
CA LEU A 299 17.40 38.65 4.05
C LEU A 299 16.17 37.92 3.53
N VAL A 300 15.41 38.53 2.63
CA VAL A 300 14.22 37.92 2.01
C VAL A 300 14.63 36.71 1.16
N LEU A 301 15.68 36.85 0.35
CA LEU A 301 16.17 35.77 -0.51
C LEU A 301 16.73 34.60 0.29
N TRP A 302 17.50 34.86 1.37
CA TRP A 302 17.99 33.81 2.26
C TRP A 302 16.86 33.12 3.02
N THR A 303 15.84 33.87 3.44
CA THR A 303 14.65 33.29 4.09
C THR A 303 13.86 32.42 3.13
N ALA A 304 13.64 32.89 1.89
CA ALA A 304 13.01 32.08 0.85
C ALA A 304 13.84 30.82 0.54
N GLY A 305 15.16 30.98 0.42
CA GLY A 305 16.10 29.87 0.22
C GLY A 305 16.05 28.85 1.35
N LEU A 306 15.94 29.29 2.61
CA LEU A 306 15.77 28.41 3.76
C LEU A 306 14.50 27.57 3.63
N PHE A 307 13.33 28.19 3.38
CA PHE A 307 12.08 27.45 3.24
C PHE A 307 12.08 26.51 2.03
N VAL A 308 12.61 26.94 0.89
CA VAL A 308 12.72 26.10 -0.32
C VAL A 308 13.66 24.92 -0.08
N ALA A 309 14.81 25.13 0.54
CA ALA A 309 15.76 24.05 0.86
C ALA A 309 15.15 23.08 1.87
N MET A 310 14.49 23.59 2.92
CA MET A 310 13.80 22.75 3.89
C MET A 310 12.67 21.95 3.25
N GLU A 311 11.92 22.53 2.33
CA GLU A 311 10.85 21.82 1.61
C GLU A 311 11.42 20.73 0.68
N MET A 312 12.50 21.02 -0.04
CA MET A 312 13.18 20.00 -0.87
C MET A 312 13.74 18.85 -0.04
N ILE A 313 14.42 19.15 1.08
CA ILE A 313 14.97 18.12 1.97
C ILE A 313 13.84 17.30 2.56
N THR A 314 12.76 17.97 3.00
CA THR A 314 11.67 17.27 3.67
C THR A 314 10.86 16.43 2.70
N GLY A 315 10.44 16.99 1.57
CA GLY A 315 9.64 16.29 0.57
C GLY A 315 10.38 15.19 -0.18
N ASN A 316 11.69 15.33 -0.41
CA ASN A 316 12.46 14.35 -1.21
C ASN A 316 13.33 13.39 -0.38
N VAL A 317 13.60 13.69 0.90
CA VAL A 317 14.45 12.84 1.75
C VAL A 317 13.71 12.39 3.01
N VAL A 318 13.23 13.33 3.82
CA VAL A 318 12.63 13.01 5.13
C VAL A 318 11.32 12.25 4.97
N GLU A 319 10.42 12.72 4.10
CA GLU A 319 9.12 12.09 3.89
C GLU A 319 9.23 10.68 3.29
N PRO A 320 10.00 10.42 2.21
CA PRO A 320 10.21 9.06 1.72
C PRO A 320 10.84 8.13 2.75
N TRP A 321 11.80 8.63 3.53
CA TRP A 321 12.49 7.84 4.56
C TRP A 321 11.56 7.49 5.73
N LEU A 322 10.72 8.42 6.20
CA LEU A 322 9.79 8.19 7.30
C LEU A 322 8.49 7.47 6.87
N TYR A 323 8.06 7.63 5.62
CA TYR A 323 6.88 7.02 5.06
C TYR A 323 7.18 5.80 4.17
N GLY A 324 8.35 5.17 4.31
CA GLY A 324 8.96 4.11 3.47
C GLY A 324 8.12 2.91 3.03
N SER A 325 6.83 2.86 3.35
CA SER A 325 5.81 2.08 2.67
C SER A 325 4.60 3.00 2.46
N ARG A 326 4.15 3.19 1.21
CA ARG A 326 3.01 4.05 0.84
C ARG A 326 1.88 3.86 1.86
N THR A 327 1.25 4.94 2.32
CA THR A 327 0.22 4.97 3.40
C THR A 327 -1.03 4.10 3.15
N GLY A 328 -1.02 3.24 2.13
CA GLY A 328 -2.13 2.42 1.66
C GLY A 328 -3.15 3.21 0.85
N LEU A 329 -2.93 4.51 0.67
CA LEU A 329 -3.81 5.41 -0.07
C LEU A 329 -3.21 5.79 -1.42
N SER A 330 -4.04 5.85 -2.45
CA SER A 330 -3.66 6.39 -3.75
C SER A 330 -3.43 7.91 -3.63
N PRO A 331 -2.43 8.49 -4.32
CA PRO A 331 -2.24 9.96 -4.33
C PRO A 331 -3.50 10.72 -4.78
N LEU A 332 -4.24 10.16 -5.75
CA LEU A 332 -5.51 10.72 -6.20
C LEU A 332 -6.55 10.72 -5.08
N ALA A 333 -6.60 9.65 -4.29
CA ALA A 333 -7.51 9.53 -3.15
C ALA A 333 -7.27 10.63 -2.12
N ILE A 334 -6.01 10.98 -1.85
CA ILE A 334 -5.64 12.05 -0.92
C ILE A 334 -6.18 13.41 -1.42
N ILE A 335 -6.04 13.70 -2.71
CA ILE A 335 -6.52 14.96 -3.30
C ILE A 335 -8.05 15.03 -3.26
N VAL A 336 -8.72 13.97 -3.70
CA VAL A 336 -10.20 13.90 -3.70
C VAL A 336 -10.74 14.01 -2.27
N ALA A 337 -10.13 13.31 -1.33
CA ALA A 337 -10.45 13.43 0.08
C ALA A 337 -10.25 14.86 0.59
N ALA A 338 -9.13 15.51 0.27
CA ALA A 338 -8.85 16.88 0.70
C ALA A 338 -9.96 17.82 0.26
N ILE A 339 -10.40 17.73 -1.01
CA ILE A 339 -11.49 18.54 -1.56
C ILE A 339 -12.82 18.22 -0.85
N PHE A 340 -13.16 16.93 -0.74
CA PHE A 340 -14.43 16.48 -0.14
C PHE A 340 -14.57 16.91 1.32
N TRP A 341 -13.56 16.63 2.16
CA TRP A 341 -13.60 16.96 3.58
C TRP A 341 -13.52 18.46 3.83
N THR A 342 -12.79 19.21 3.00
CA THR A 342 -12.77 20.68 3.07
C THR A 342 -14.15 21.26 2.75
N TRP A 343 -14.84 20.74 1.76
CA TRP A 343 -16.20 21.16 1.44
C TRP A 343 -17.18 20.83 2.58
N LEU A 344 -17.01 19.67 3.23
CA LEU A 344 -17.89 19.21 4.30
C LEU A 344 -17.75 20.03 5.59
N TRP A 345 -16.52 20.23 6.06
CA TRP A 345 -16.22 20.77 7.39
C TRP A 345 -15.24 21.95 7.39
N GLY A 346 -14.88 22.50 6.23
CA GLY A 346 -13.98 23.65 6.10
C GLY A 346 -12.52 23.31 6.43
N PRO A 347 -11.75 24.25 7.00
CA PRO A 347 -10.33 24.04 7.31
C PRO A 347 -10.08 22.86 8.25
N LEU A 348 -10.98 22.62 9.21
CA LEU A 348 -10.86 21.48 10.11
C LEU A 348 -11.06 20.16 9.36
N GLY A 349 -11.95 20.10 8.39
CA GLY A 349 -12.11 18.95 7.50
C GLY A 349 -10.84 18.64 6.70
N LEU A 350 -10.13 19.67 6.21
CA LEU A 350 -8.86 19.50 5.50
C LEU A 350 -7.80 18.81 6.38
N VAL A 351 -7.68 19.21 7.65
CA VAL A 351 -6.74 18.60 8.61
C VAL A 351 -7.10 17.15 8.90
N LEU A 352 -8.39 16.85 9.02
CA LEU A 352 -8.89 15.51 9.32
C LEU A 352 -8.99 14.61 8.08
N SER A 353 -8.74 15.16 6.88
CA SER A 353 -9.01 14.51 5.61
C SER A 353 -8.28 13.17 5.45
N THR A 354 -6.95 13.19 5.52
CA THR A 354 -6.13 11.97 5.39
C THR A 354 -6.49 10.91 6.43
N PRO A 355 -6.50 11.19 7.75
CA PRO A 355 -6.77 10.14 8.74
C PRO A 355 -8.20 9.59 8.68
N LEU A 356 -9.21 10.41 8.34
CA LEU A 356 -10.58 9.91 8.16
C LEU A 356 -10.70 9.04 6.91
N THR A 357 -10.04 9.41 5.82
CA THR A 357 -10.00 8.59 4.60
C THR A 357 -9.30 7.26 4.84
N VAL A 358 -8.21 7.22 5.62
CA VAL A 358 -7.60 5.95 6.06
C VAL A 358 -8.61 5.09 6.82
N CYS A 359 -9.37 5.65 7.75
CA CYS A 359 -10.43 4.90 8.46
C CYS A 359 -11.47 4.33 7.49
N LEU A 360 -11.90 5.11 6.50
CA LEU A 360 -12.86 4.68 5.48
C LEU A 360 -12.32 3.53 4.62
N VAL A 361 -11.07 3.62 4.18
CA VAL A 361 -10.40 2.58 3.38
C VAL A 361 -10.24 1.29 4.15
N VAL A 362 -9.78 1.37 5.40
CA VAL A 362 -9.62 0.17 6.25
C VAL A 362 -10.97 -0.49 6.54
N LEU A 363 -12.03 0.31 6.72
CA LEU A 363 -13.38 -0.21 6.84
C LEU A 363 -13.79 -0.95 5.55
N GLY A 364 -13.45 -0.42 4.38
CA GLY A 364 -13.71 -1.06 3.09
C GLY A 364 -13.05 -2.43 2.94
N ARG A 365 -11.82 -2.59 3.43
CA ARG A 365 -11.08 -3.87 3.36
C ARG A 365 -11.73 -5.02 4.11
N HIS A 366 -12.41 -4.72 5.22
CA HIS A 366 -12.91 -5.74 6.15
C HIS A 366 -14.43 -5.89 6.12
N VAL A 367 -15.14 -4.88 5.60
CA VAL A 367 -16.60 -4.85 5.55
C VAL A 367 -17.03 -4.93 4.09
N PRO A 368 -17.58 -6.08 3.63
CA PRO A 368 -17.91 -6.30 2.22
C PRO A 368 -18.82 -5.23 1.59
N GLN A 369 -19.71 -4.63 2.38
CA GLN A 369 -20.59 -3.56 1.90
C GLN A 369 -19.84 -2.26 1.55
N PHE A 370 -18.63 -2.08 2.07
CA PHE A 370 -17.78 -0.91 1.88
C PHE A 370 -16.54 -1.19 1.04
N GLU A 371 -16.40 -2.39 0.45
CA GLU A 371 -15.25 -2.81 -0.37
C GLU A 371 -14.92 -1.79 -1.47
N PHE A 372 -15.94 -1.14 -2.04
CA PHE A 372 -15.76 -0.07 -3.02
C PHE A 372 -14.88 1.09 -2.54
N LEU A 373 -14.80 1.36 -1.23
CA LEU A 373 -13.93 2.40 -0.67
C LEU A 373 -12.46 2.01 -0.76
N ASP A 374 -12.13 0.73 -0.54
CA ASP A 374 -10.76 0.24 -0.69
C ASP A 374 -10.36 0.19 -2.17
N VAL A 375 -11.26 -0.25 -3.05
CA VAL A 375 -10.99 -0.23 -4.50
C VAL A 375 -10.81 1.20 -5.03
N LEU A 376 -11.60 2.17 -4.54
CA LEU A 376 -11.56 3.54 -5.03
C LEU A 376 -10.38 4.35 -4.46
N PHE A 377 -10.02 4.12 -3.20
CA PHE A 377 -9.06 4.96 -2.48
C PHE A 377 -7.79 4.23 -2.03
N GLY A 378 -7.78 2.90 -2.06
CA GLY A 378 -6.64 2.05 -1.72
C GLY A 378 -5.51 2.10 -2.75
N ASN A 379 -4.35 1.57 -2.36
CA ASN A 379 -3.13 1.50 -3.18
C ASN A 379 -2.49 0.10 -3.14
N GLU A 380 -3.21 -0.89 -2.58
CA GLU A 380 -2.83 -2.29 -2.71
C GLU A 380 -3.16 -2.76 -4.14
N PRO A 381 -2.29 -3.54 -4.79
CA PRO A 381 -2.59 -4.08 -6.10
C PRO A 381 -3.91 -4.84 -6.02
N VAL A 382 -4.85 -4.50 -6.90
CA VAL A 382 -6.22 -5.01 -6.90
C VAL A 382 -6.28 -6.55 -7.03
N LEU A 383 -5.16 -7.18 -7.43
CA LEU A 383 -5.00 -8.62 -7.59
C LEU A 383 -3.71 -9.09 -6.94
N GLU A 384 -3.75 -10.28 -6.30
CA GLU A 384 -2.56 -10.99 -5.84
C GLU A 384 -1.60 -11.26 -7.03
N PRO A 385 -0.27 -11.34 -6.82
CA PRO A 385 0.71 -11.46 -7.91
C PRO A 385 0.42 -12.58 -8.91
N HIS A 386 0.03 -13.77 -8.43
CA HIS A 386 -0.30 -14.92 -9.29
C HIS A 386 -1.61 -14.72 -10.08
N ALA A 387 -2.60 -14.03 -9.50
CA ALA A 387 -3.83 -13.70 -10.21
C ALA A 387 -3.58 -12.67 -11.32
N ARG A 388 -2.68 -11.70 -11.06
CA ARG A 388 -2.24 -10.71 -12.06
C ARG A 388 -1.47 -11.37 -13.20
N LEU A 389 -0.55 -12.28 -12.86
CA LEU A 389 0.17 -13.07 -13.86
C LEU A 389 -0.81 -13.91 -14.71
N TYR A 390 -1.74 -14.61 -14.07
CA TYR A 390 -2.78 -15.39 -14.79
C TYR A 390 -3.61 -14.51 -15.73
N GLN A 391 -4.01 -13.31 -15.31
CA GLN A 391 -4.76 -12.37 -16.15
C GLN A 391 -3.98 -11.98 -17.41
N ARG A 392 -2.66 -11.78 -17.32
CA ARG A 392 -1.81 -11.45 -18.48
C ARG A 392 -1.63 -12.63 -19.41
N LEU A 393 -1.42 -13.82 -18.86
CA LEU A 393 -1.37 -15.05 -19.64
C LEU A 393 -2.68 -15.27 -20.41
N LEU A 394 -3.83 -14.99 -19.79
CA LEU A 394 -5.16 -15.00 -20.42
C LEU A 394 -5.31 -13.92 -21.50
N ALA A 395 -4.80 -12.72 -21.26
CA ALA A 395 -4.80 -11.63 -22.23
C ALA A 395 -3.94 -11.95 -23.46
N GLY A 396 -2.97 -12.86 -23.33
CA GLY A 396 -2.04 -13.21 -24.39
C GLY A 396 -0.90 -12.20 -24.51
N ASP A 397 -0.51 -11.58 -23.40
CA ASP A 397 0.55 -10.57 -23.33
C ASP A 397 1.73 -11.12 -22.51
N PRO A 398 2.63 -11.92 -23.14
CA PRO A 398 3.78 -12.48 -22.44
C PRO A 398 4.87 -11.43 -22.16
N GLU A 399 4.93 -10.32 -22.90
CA GLU A 399 5.91 -9.25 -22.68
C GLU A 399 5.64 -8.57 -21.34
N GLU A 400 4.39 -8.11 -21.12
CA GLU A 400 4.02 -7.50 -19.83
C GLU A 400 4.13 -8.50 -18.66
N ALA A 401 3.90 -9.80 -18.92
CA ALA A 401 4.12 -10.84 -17.91
C ALA A 401 5.60 -11.00 -17.55
N THR A 402 6.51 -10.80 -18.52
CA THR A 402 7.96 -10.92 -18.35
C THR A 402 8.50 -9.73 -17.57
N ASP A 403 8.16 -8.49 -17.96
CA ASP A 403 8.62 -7.27 -17.28
C ASP A 403 8.35 -7.32 -15.76
N HIS A 404 7.18 -7.84 -15.39
CA HIS A 404 6.81 -7.99 -13.98
C HIS A 404 7.44 -9.19 -13.28
N ALA A 405 7.81 -10.23 -14.02
CA ALA A 405 8.59 -11.31 -13.47
C ALA A 405 10.01 -10.82 -13.17
N GLU A 406 10.65 -10.12 -14.11
CA GLU A 406 11.98 -9.52 -13.92
C GLU A 406 12.02 -8.55 -12.73
N GLU A 407 11.02 -7.67 -12.58
CA GLU A 407 10.89 -6.78 -11.41
C GLU A 407 10.86 -7.56 -10.08
N MET A 408 10.26 -8.76 -10.05
CA MET A 408 10.26 -9.62 -8.85
C MET A 408 11.58 -10.35 -8.65
N LEU A 409 12.29 -10.69 -9.73
CA LEU A 409 13.58 -11.36 -9.69
C LEU A 409 14.71 -10.44 -9.21
N GLU A 410 14.53 -9.11 -9.24
CA GLU A 410 15.46 -8.16 -8.60
C GLU A 410 15.60 -8.40 -7.09
N GLU A 411 14.59 -8.99 -6.44
CA GLU A 411 14.56 -9.22 -4.99
C GLU A 411 14.52 -10.69 -4.59
N LYS A 412 14.21 -11.62 -5.51
CA LYS A 412 13.92 -13.03 -5.21
C LYS A 412 14.53 -13.96 -6.24
N TYR A 413 14.93 -15.16 -5.80
CA TYR A 413 15.42 -16.21 -6.70
C TYR A 413 14.32 -16.74 -7.64
N LEU A 414 14.73 -17.26 -8.79
CA LEU A 414 13.84 -17.77 -9.83
C LEU A 414 12.89 -18.85 -9.33
N PHE A 415 13.39 -19.77 -8.49
CA PHE A 415 12.56 -20.85 -7.95
C PHE A 415 11.43 -20.32 -7.05
N GLU A 416 11.67 -19.23 -6.31
CA GLU A 416 10.65 -18.62 -5.45
C GLU A 416 9.55 -17.96 -6.26
N PHE A 417 9.92 -17.27 -7.35
CA PHE A 417 8.95 -16.70 -8.27
C PHE A 417 8.06 -17.79 -8.87
N TYR A 418 8.65 -18.89 -9.34
CA TYR A 418 7.85 -19.98 -9.91
C TYR A 418 6.97 -20.68 -8.87
N ASP A 419 7.48 -20.96 -7.67
CA ASP A 419 6.73 -21.65 -6.62
C ASP A 419 5.58 -20.79 -6.06
N LYS A 420 5.87 -19.52 -5.74
CA LYS A 420 4.90 -18.63 -5.07
C LYS A 420 3.98 -17.89 -6.04
N VAL A 421 4.34 -17.76 -7.32
CA VAL A 421 3.60 -16.93 -8.30
C VAL A 421 3.19 -17.70 -9.54
N ALA A 422 4.14 -18.24 -10.31
CA ALA A 422 3.85 -18.77 -11.64
C ALA A 422 3.05 -20.08 -11.62
N ILE A 423 3.43 -21.04 -10.78
CA ILE A 423 2.68 -22.29 -10.61
C ILE A 423 1.26 -22.02 -10.06
N PRO A 424 1.07 -21.19 -9.02
CA PRO A 424 -0.27 -20.78 -8.59
C PRO A 424 -1.10 -20.11 -9.69
N ALA A 425 -0.48 -19.32 -10.59
CA ALA A 425 -1.17 -18.73 -11.74
C ALA A 425 -1.67 -19.80 -12.72
N LEU A 426 -0.86 -20.84 -12.99
CA LEU A 426 -1.26 -21.97 -13.83
C LEU A 426 -2.34 -22.84 -13.17
N LEU A 427 -2.30 -22.98 -11.83
CA LEU A 427 -3.34 -23.67 -11.07
C LEU A 427 -4.71 -22.98 -11.19
N LEU A 428 -4.76 -21.64 -11.20
CA LEU A 428 -6.00 -20.91 -11.49
C LEU A 428 -6.53 -21.25 -12.89
N GLY A 429 -5.65 -21.30 -13.89
CA GLY A 429 -6.01 -21.71 -15.25
C GLY A 429 -6.56 -23.14 -15.33
N GLU A 430 -5.95 -24.08 -14.62
CA GLU A 430 -6.42 -25.46 -14.55
C GLU A 430 -7.77 -25.57 -13.83
N GLN A 431 -8.01 -24.78 -12.77
CA GLN A 431 -9.30 -24.71 -12.10
C GLN A 431 -10.41 -24.19 -13.04
N ASP A 432 -10.14 -23.13 -13.81
CA ASP A 432 -11.09 -22.59 -14.79
C ASP A 432 -11.39 -23.58 -15.93
N ARG A 433 -10.38 -24.37 -16.33
CA ARG A 433 -10.55 -25.49 -17.28
C ARG A 433 -11.44 -26.58 -16.70
N VAL A 434 -11.23 -26.98 -15.45
CA VAL A 434 -12.05 -28.01 -14.78
C VAL A 434 -13.50 -27.55 -14.58
N ARG A 435 -13.71 -26.25 -14.30
CA ARG A 435 -15.04 -25.64 -14.22
C ARG A 435 -15.75 -25.50 -15.58
N GLY A 436 -15.03 -25.70 -16.68
CA GLY A 436 -15.56 -25.58 -18.04
C GLY A 436 -15.75 -24.12 -18.50
N VAL A 437 -15.13 -23.16 -17.83
CA VAL A 437 -15.19 -21.72 -18.18
C VAL A 437 -14.13 -21.37 -19.23
N MET A 438 -13.00 -22.09 -19.23
CA MET A 438 -11.91 -21.90 -20.19
C MET A 438 -12.08 -22.78 -21.44
N GLY A 439 -12.17 -22.15 -22.61
CA GLY A 439 -12.20 -22.86 -23.90
C GLY A 439 -10.83 -23.42 -24.31
N ASP A 440 -10.82 -24.35 -25.28
CA ASP A 440 -9.57 -24.97 -25.78
C ASP A 440 -8.59 -23.96 -26.38
N GLU A 441 -9.08 -22.94 -27.09
CA GLU A 441 -8.24 -21.89 -27.67
C GLU A 441 -7.62 -21.00 -26.59
N GLN A 442 -8.41 -20.60 -25.57
CA GLN A 442 -7.91 -19.84 -24.43
C GLN A 442 -6.85 -20.63 -23.67
N ARG A 443 -7.08 -21.92 -23.42
CA ARG A 443 -6.09 -22.79 -22.77
C ARG A 443 -4.77 -22.81 -23.53
N ARG A 444 -4.81 -23.01 -24.85
CA ARG A 444 -3.62 -22.98 -25.71
C ARG A 444 -2.90 -21.65 -25.64
N ARG A 445 -3.65 -20.54 -25.65
CA ARG A 445 -3.09 -19.20 -25.54
C ARG A 445 -2.38 -18.99 -24.21
N VAL A 446 -3.02 -19.35 -23.09
CA VAL A 446 -2.42 -19.27 -21.75
C VAL A 446 -1.15 -20.10 -21.66
N ALA A 447 -1.19 -21.35 -22.15
CA ALA A 447 -0.02 -22.23 -22.16
C ALA A 447 1.11 -21.68 -23.02
N ALA A 448 0.81 -21.16 -24.22
CA ALA A 448 1.80 -20.54 -25.10
C ALA A 448 2.42 -19.30 -24.47
N SER A 449 1.61 -18.41 -23.88
CA SER A 449 2.12 -17.23 -23.15
C SER A 449 3.01 -17.64 -21.97
N ALA A 450 2.65 -18.69 -21.24
CA ALA A 450 3.44 -19.18 -20.12
C ALA A 450 4.78 -19.80 -20.57
N GLN A 451 4.79 -20.53 -21.70
CA GLN A 451 6.03 -21.02 -22.30
C GLN A 451 6.92 -19.88 -22.82
N MET A 452 6.32 -18.84 -23.39
CA MET A 452 7.06 -17.64 -23.81
C MET A 452 7.65 -16.90 -22.62
N LEU A 453 6.92 -16.77 -21.50
CA LEU A 453 7.44 -16.21 -20.26
C LEU A 453 8.69 -16.97 -19.78
N VAL A 454 8.62 -18.30 -19.71
CA VAL A 454 9.77 -19.16 -19.35
C VAL A 454 10.95 -18.93 -20.29
N ALA A 455 10.69 -18.85 -21.61
CA ALA A 455 11.72 -18.61 -22.61
C ALA A 455 12.35 -17.21 -22.52
N ASN A 456 11.58 -16.19 -22.15
CA ASN A 456 12.10 -14.84 -21.97
C ASN A 456 12.95 -14.71 -20.71
N LEU A 457 12.61 -15.46 -19.64
CA LEU A 457 13.37 -15.49 -18.39
C LEU A 457 14.66 -16.33 -18.48
N ASP A 458 15.01 -16.87 -19.65
CA ASP A 458 16.23 -17.67 -19.86
C ASP A 458 17.50 -16.87 -19.59
N ASP A 459 17.53 -15.59 -19.96
CA ASP A 459 18.69 -14.73 -19.71
C ASP A 459 18.85 -14.46 -18.20
N SER A 460 17.77 -14.12 -17.48
CA SER A 460 17.80 -13.96 -16.01
C SER A 460 18.20 -15.25 -15.29
N ALA A 461 17.74 -16.41 -15.77
CA ALA A 461 18.11 -17.70 -15.21
C ALA A 461 19.62 -17.99 -15.35
N ARG A 462 20.21 -17.60 -16.49
CA ARG A 462 21.67 -17.76 -16.69
C ARG A 462 22.47 -16.82 -15.82
N GLU A 463 22.01 -15.57 -15.66
CA GLU A 463 22.65 -14.62 -14.75
C GLU A 463 22.66 -15.17 -13.31
N GLU A 464 21.53 -15.72 -12.82
CA GLU A 464 21.45 -16.38 -11.50
C GLU A 464 22.42 -17.57 -11.38
N ALA A 465 22.49 -18.43 -12.41
CA ALA A 465 23.41 -19.58 -12.40
C ALA A 465 24.90 -19.17 -12.39
N GLU A 466 25.25 -18.09 -13.11
CA GLU A 466 26.62 -17.56 -13.11
C GLU A 466 27.01 -16.93 -11.76
N GLU A 467 26.06 -16.32 -11.05
CA GLU A 467 26.26 -15.78 -9.71
C GLU A 467 26.49 -16.88 -8.66
N ASP A 468 25.73 -17.98 -8.74
CA ASP A 468 25.90 -19.16 -7.86
C ASP A 468 27.28 -19.82 -8.05
N ASP A 469 27.78 -19.90 -9.29
CA ASP A 469 29.10 -20.46 -9.61
C ASP A 469 30.28 -19.56 -9.19
N ASN A 470 30.05 -18.26 -9.01
CA ASN A 470 31.10 -17.29 -8.70
C ASN A 470 30.65 -16.22 -7.68
N PRO A 471 30.59 -16.55 -6.37
CA PRO A 471 30.12 -15.64 -5.32
C PRO A 471 31.01 -14.40 -5.08
N ALA A 472 32.10 -14.22 -5.83
CA ALA A 472 33.04 -13.11 -5.72
C ALA A 472 32.64 -11.85 -6.52
N THR A 473 31.62 -11.91 -7.38
CA THR A 473 31.12 -10.78 -8.19
C THR A 473 30.01 -9.97 -7.51
N VAL A 474 29.55 -10.39 -6.34
CA VAL A 474 28.57 -9.64 -5.54
C VAL A 474 29.21 -8.32 -5.07
N GLU A 475 28.96 -7.23 -5.78
CA GLU A 475 29.09 -5.90 -5.17
C GLU A 475 28.26 -5.92 -3.89
N PRO A 476 28.76 -5.40 -2.76
CA PRO A 476 28.00 -5.40 -1.52
C PRO A 476 26.80 -4.50 -1.72
N ALA A 477 25.67 -5.09 -2.12
CA ALA A 477 24.35 -4.49 -2.00
C ALA A 477 24.29 -4.01 -0.56
N THR A 478 24.17 -2.69 -0.40
CA THR A 478 24.28 -1.97 0.85
C THR A 478 23.59 -2.78 1.95
N ALA A 479 24.36 -3.21 2.94
CA ALA A 479 23.87 -3.95 4.11
C ALA A 479 22.84 -3.10 4.86
N ASP A 480 21.61 -3.12 4.37
CA ASP A 480 20.47 -2.51 5.01
C ASP A 480 20.05 -3.46 6.12
N LYS A 481 20.45 -3.12 7.35
CA LYS A 481 20.20 -3.90 8.57
C LYS A 481 18.70 -4.09 8.89
N ASP A 482 17.82 -3.52 8.07
CA ASP A 482 16.38 -3.72 8.12
C ASP A 482 15.92 -4.94 7.31
N ARG A 483 16.70 -5.45 6.33
CA ARG A 483 16.41 -6.71 5.60
C ARG A 483 16.41 -7.92 6.55
N ASP A 484 17.42 -8.05 7.42
CA ASP A 484 17.52 -9.15 8.40
C ASP A 484 16.38 -9.15 9.43
N LYS A 485 15.74 -8.00 9.68
CA LYS A 485 14.63 -7.88 10.64
C LYS A 485 13.26 -8.07 10.00
N GLN A 486 13.11 -7.85 8.70
CA GLN A 486 11.90 -8.16 7.96
C GLN A 486 11.86 -9.65 7.53
N ALA A 487 12.99 -10.24 7.16
CA ALA A 487 13.10 -11.67 6.85
C ALA A 487 12.67 -12.56 8.05
N GLN A 488 13.01 -12.16 9.28
CA GLN A 488 12.58 -12.87 10.50
C GLN A 488 11.09 -12.67 10.86
N ALA A 489 10.40 -11.68 10.27
CA ALA A 489 8.99 -11.41 10.52
C ALA A 489 8.06 -12.09 9.50
N GLU A 490 8.57 -12.47 8.33
CA GLU A 490 7.81 -13.08 7.23
C GLU A 490 8.24 -14.52 6.90
N GLY A 491 8.90 -15.26 7.81
CA GLY A 491 9.09 -16.71 7.64
C GLY A 491 9.69 -17.12 6.28
N GLU A 492 10.63 -16.34 5.76
CA GLU A 492 11.42 -16.73 4.59
C GLU A 492 12.22 -17.98 4.97
N ASP A 493 11.82 -19.10 4.40
CA ASP A 493 12.47 -20.41 4.56
C ASP A 493 13.78 -20.33 3.76
N ASP A 494 14.89 -20.14 4.48
CA ASP A 494 16.27 -20.04 4.00
C ASP A 494 16.70 -21.40 3.38
N THR A 495 16.04 -21.77 2.28
CA THR A 495 16.08 -23.11 1.71
C THR A 495 17.08 -23.16 0.57
N GLU A 496 18.32 -23.50 0.89
CA GLU A 496 19.33 -23.82 -0.12
C GLU A 496 18.93 -25.07 -0.91
N LEU A 497 18.88 -24.95 -2.24
CA LEU A 497 18.63 -26.05 -3.16
C LEU A 497 19.93 -26.86 -3.40
N PRO A 498 19.84 -28.17 -3.68
CA PRO A 498 21.02 -29.00 -3.90
C PRO A 498 21.62 -28.80 -5.29
N ASP A 499 22.95 -28.88 -5.37
CA ASP A 499 23.69 -28.90 -6.63
C ASP A 499 23.33 -30.14 -7.48
N GLY A 500 22.98 -29.90 -8.74
CA GLY A 500 22.55 -30.86 -9.73
C GLY A 500 23.63 -31.26 -10.73
N THR A 501 24.88 -30.82 -10.56
CA THR A 501 26.01 -31.16 -11.43
C THR A 501 26.11 -32.68 -11.65
N ASP A 502 26.36 -33.09 -12.89
CA ASP A 502 26.42 -34.49 -13.35
C ASP A 502 25.10 -35.29 -13.27
N ILE A 503 23.96 -34.67 -12.92
CA ILE A 503 22.65 -35.33 -12.94
C ILE A 503 21.90 -34.98 -14.22
N SER A 504 21.40 -36.00 -14.92
CA SER A 504 20.54 -35.78 -16.09
C SER A 504 19.05 -35.99 -15.78
N VAL A 505 18.24 -34.97 -16.05
CA VAL A 505 16.80 -34.96 -15.74
C VAL A 505 15.97 -34.77 -17.00
N LEU A 506 14.86 -35.51 -17.13
CA LEU A 506 13.83 -35.27 -18.14
C LEU A 506 12.57 -34.74 -17.46
N CYS A 507 12.19 -33.51 -17.78
CA CYS A 507 10.97 -32.87 -17.29
C CYS A 507 9.86 -32.96 -18.34
N ALA A 508 8.67 -33.41 -17.93
CA ALA A 508 7.53 -33.54 -18.83
C ALA A 508 6.19 -33.16 -18.19
N GLY A 509 5.29 -32.58 -18.99
CA GLY A 509 3.90 -32.39 -18.60
C GLY A 509 3.13 -33.69 -18.58
N GLY A 510 2.22 -33.83 -17.61
CA GLY A 510 1.53 -35.10 -17.37
C GLY A 510 0.26 -35.31 -18.20
N ARG A 511 -0.48 -34.25 -18.54
CA ARG A 511 -1.80 -34.41 -19.18
C ARG A 511 -2.17 -33.34 -20.20
N GLY A 512 -1.69 -32.11 -20.06
CA GLY A 512 -2.06 -31.03 -20.97
C GLY A 512 -1.02 -29.93 -21.12
N GLU A 513 -1.33 -28.97 -21.98
CA GLU A 513 -0.43 -27.87 -22.39
C GLU A 513 0.00 -26.97 -21.20
N LEU A 514 -0.86 -26.80 -20.19
CA LEU A 514 -0.51 -26.08 -18.96
C LEU A 514 0.49 -26.87 -18.10
N ASP A 515 0.41 -28.20 -18.09
CA ASP A 515 1.38 -29.05 -17.38
C ASP A 515 2.75 -28.97 -18.07
N ASP A 516 2.80 -28.82 -19.40
CA ASP A 516 4.05 -28.62 -20.14
C ASP A 516 4.73 -27.30 -19.74
N ALA A 517 3.96 -26.22 -19.57
CA ALA A 517 4.50 -24.94 -19.09
C ALA A 517 5.07 -25.06 -17.67
N ALA A 518 4.36 -25.74 -16.76
CA ALA A 518 4.84 -26.01 -15.41
C ALA A 518 6.10 -26.90 -15.40
N ALA A 519 6.17 -27.89 -16.30
CA ALA A 519 7.36 -28.73 -16.46
C ALA A 519 8.55 -27.95 -17.03
N ALA A 520 8.30 -26.96 -17.89
CA ALA A 520 9.35 -26.07 -18.41
C ALA A 520 9.92 -25.15 -17.31
N MET A 521 9.07 -24.63 -16.41
CA MET A 521 9.51 -23.87 -15.23
C MET A 521 10.41 -24.71 -14.32
N LEU A 522 10.00 -25.94 -14.01
CA LEU A 522 10.82 -26.87 -13.22
C LEU A 522 12.15 -27.19 -13.92
N ALA A 523 12.11 -27.39 -15.24
CA ALA A 523 13.32 -27.66 -16.03
C ALA A 523 14.33 -26.51 -15.92
N GLN A 524 13.87 -25.26 -16.03
CA GLN A 524 14.73 -24.09 -15.92
C GLN A 524 15.36 -23.96 -14.52
N VAL A 525 14.59 -24.20 -13.45
CA VAL A 525 15.16 -24.23 -12.08
C VAL A 525 16.23 -25.30 -11.92
N LEU A 526 16.02 -26.49 -12.49
CA LEU A 526 17.01 -27.55 -12.47
C LEU A 526 18.25 -27.22 -13.32
N GLU A 527 18.08 -26.51 -14.43
CA GLU A 527 19.19 -25.99 -15.26
C GLU A 527 20.03 -24.96 -14.48
N VAL A 528 19.38 -24.05 -13.72
CA VAL A 528 20.09 -23.08 -12.84
C VAL A 528 20.91 -23.79 -11.77
N GLN A 529 20.40 -24.89 -11.21
CA GLN A 529 21.12 -25.72 -10.23
C GLN A 529 22.19 -26.63 -10.85
N GLY A 530 22.55 -26.47 -12.13
CA GLY A 530 23.65 -27.20 -12.79
C GLY A 530 23.30 -28.56 -13.40
N ALA A 531 22.03 -28.98 -13.38
CA ALA A 531 21.62 -30.27 -13.94
C ALA A 531 21.52 -30.23 -15.48
N THR A 532 21.80 -31.35 -16.14
CA THR A 532 21.56 -31.49 -17.59
C THR A 532 20.11 -31.86 -17.84
N VAL A 533 19.29 -30.88 -18.23
CA VAL A 533 17.84 -31.08 -18.37
C VAL A 533 17.40 -31.25 -19.83
N SER A 534 16.50 -32.20 -20.05
CA SER A 534 15.77 -32.37 -21.30
C SER A 534 14.28 -32.17 -21.06
N LYS A 535 13.57 -31.62 -22.05
CA LYS A 535 12.14 -31.27 -21.97
C LYS A 535 11.33 -32.14 -22.92
N ALA A 536 10.19 -32.66 -22.47
CA ALA A 536 9.24 -33.40 -23.30
C ALA A 536 7.80 -32.92 -23.08
N SER A 537 6.96 -32.99 -24.11
CA SER A 537 5.55 -32.60 -24.00
C SER A 537 4.70 -33.73 -23.42
N PHE A 538 3.54 -33.41 -22.86
CA PHE A 538 2.52 -34.37 -22.49
C PHE A 538 2.13 -35.30 -23.65
N ALA A 539 2.24 -34.83 -24.89
CA ALA A 539 2.02 -35.65 -26.09
C ALA A 539 3.07 -36.76 -26.25
N ASP A 540 4.29 -36.56 -25.76
CA ASP A 540 5.36 -37.56 -25.80
C ASP A 540 5.20 -38.60 -24.69
N MET A 541 4.40 -38.32 -23.65
CA MET A 541 4.12 -39.26 -22.56
C MET A 541 3.16 -40.40 -22.96
N ASP A 542 2.69 -40.40 -24.21
CA ASP A 542 1.90 -41.48 -24.78
C ASP A 542 2.71 -42.77 -25.05
N PRO A 543 2.05 -43.94 -25.22
CA PRO A 543 2.74 -45.22 -25.35
C PRO A 543 3.76 -45.28 -26.49
N THR A 544 3.51 -44.54 -27.57
CA THR A 544 4.37 -44.46 -28.75
C THR A 544 5.40 -43.34 -28.66
N GLY A 545 5.13 -42.28 -27.88
CA GLY A 545 6.04 -41.17 -27.64
C GLY A 545 7.20 -41.60 -26.73
N ILE A 546 6.90 -42.28 -25.62
CA ILE A 546 7.92 -42.73 -24.65
C ILE A 546 8.99 -43.62 -25.27
N ARG A 547 8.65 -44.38 -26.32
CA ARG A 547 9.62 -45.23 -27.02
C ARG A 547 10.61 -44.45 -27.89
N ARG A 548 10.32 -43.19 -28.20
CA ARG A 548 11.17 -42.30 -28.99
C ARG A 548 12.07 -41.43 -28.13
N LEU A 549 11.79 -41.35 -26.82
CA LEU A 549 12.61 -40.61 -25.88
C LEU A 549 13.92 -41.37 -25.63
N GLU A 550 15.02 -40.63 -25.56
CA GLU A 550 16.36 -41.16 -25.29
C GLU A 550 16.58 -41.38 -23.78
N LEU A 551 15.79 -42.29 -23.20
CA LEU A 551 15.81 -42.57 -21.76
C LEU A 551 17.11 -43.19 -21.25
N ASP A 552 17.99 -43.65 -22.16
CA ASP A 552 19.26 -44.25 -21.78
C ASP A 552 20.22 -43.23 -21.16
N ALA A 553 20.21 -41.97 -21.63
CA ALA A 553 21.05 -40.89 -21.15
C ALA A 553 20.49 -40.13 -19.92
N VAL A 554 19.26 -40.47 -19.49
CA VAL A 554 18.53 -39.78 -18.41
C VAL A 554 18.56 -40.61 -17.12
N ASP A 555 18.92 -39.99 -15.99
CA ASP A 555 18.93 -40.61 -14.67
C ASP A 555 17.56 -40.53 -13.97
N THR A 556 16.92 -39.36 -14.04
CA THR A 556 15.63 -39.09 -13.40
C THR A 556 14.61 -38.52 -14.39
N VAL A 557 13.39 -39.06 -14.41
CA VAL A 557 12.24 -38.46 -15.14
C VAL A 557 11.28 -37.86 -14.14
N VAL A 558 10.91 -36.59 -14.31
CA VAL A 558 9.94 -35.90 -13.49
C VAL A 558 8.73 -35.52 -14.33
N VAL A 559 7.55 -35.97 -13.88
CA VAL A 559 6.28 -35.68 -14.58
C VAL A 559 5.37 -34.84 -13.70
N GLY A 560 5.02 -33.65 -14.17
CA GLY A 560 4.20 -32.68 -13.44
C GLY A 560 2.72 -32.73 -13.79
N PHE A 561 1.85 -32.53 -12.80
CA PHE A 561 0.40 -32.44 -12.95
C PHE A 561 -0.13 -31.26 -12.14
N LEU A 562 -0.78 -30.30 -12.82
CA LEU A 562 -1.54 -29.22 -12.15
C LEU A 562 -2.87 -29.75 -11.58
N ASN A 563 -3.33 -30.91 -12.04
CA ASN A 563 -4.58 -31.52 -11.61
C ASN A 563 -4.37 -32.75 -10.72
N ARG A 564 -4.69 -32.62 -9.43
CA ARG A 564 -4.58 -33.68 -8.43
C ARG A 564 -5.40 -34.93 -8.74
N ASP A 565 -6.50 -34.84 -9.49
CA ASP A 565 -7.32 -36.01 -9.86
C ASP A 565 -6.62 -36.95 -10.86
N SER A 566 -5.44 -36.59 -11.35
CA SER A 566 -4.68 -37.35 -12.33
C SER A 566 -3.89 -38.54 -11.76
N VAL A 567 -4.06 -38.90 -10.47
CA VAL A 567 -3.37 -40.02 -9.80
C VAL A 567 -3.40 -41.33 -10.60
N LYS A 568 -4.56 -41.68 -11.19
CA LYS A 568 -4.67 -42.89 -12.01
C LYS A 568 -3.79 -42.83 -13.25
N HIS A 569 -3.72 -41.67 -13.89
CA HIS A 569 -2.91 -41.45 -15.08
C HIS A 569 -1.42 -41.52 -14.73
N ALA A 570 -1.00 -40.82 -13.67
CA ALA A 570 0.35 -40.86 -13.13
C ALA A 570 0.82 -42.31 -12.87
N ARG A 571 -0.02 -43.15 -12.25
CA ARG A 571 0.29 -44.58 -12.02
C ARG A 571 0.58 -45.34 -13.31
N PHE A 572 -0.14 -45.05 -14.39
CA PHE A 572 0.11 -45.70 -15.68
C PHE A 572 1.39 -45.20 -16.34
N LEU A 573 1.72 -43.92 -16.21
CA LEU A 573 2.98 -43.35 -16.72
C LEU A 573 4.20 -43.92 -15.99
N VAL A 574 4.20 -43.93 -14.64
CA VAL A 574 5.29 -44.52 -13.84
C VAL A 574 5.55 -45.97 -14.27
N ARG A 575 4.50 -46.77 -14.39
CA ARG A 575 4.61 -48.16 -14.85
C ARG A 575 5.17 -48.30 -16.25
N ARG A 576 4.92 -47.33 -17.13
CA ARG A 576 5.36 -47.36 -18.53
C ARG A 576 6.82 -46.94 -18.64
N LEU A 577 7.22 -45.87 -17.97
CA LEU A 577 8.59 -45.38 -17.90
C LEU A 577 9.53 -46.43 -17.28
N LYS A 578 9.15 -47.00 -16.12
CA LYS A 578 9.92 -48.09 -15.47
C LYS A 578 9.97 -49.40 -16.26
N ARG A 579 9.05 -49.60 -17.23
CA ARG A 579 9.12 -50.73 -18.17
C ARG A 579 10.03 -50.44 -19.36
N ALA A 580 10.21 -49.18 -19.72
CA ALA A 580 11.13 -48.77 -20.77
C ALA A 580 12.58 -48.88 -20.27
N LYS A 581 12.87 -48.36 -19.07
CA LYS A 581 14.17 -48.49 -18.38
C LYS A 581 13.93 -48.83 -16.90
N SER A 582 14.36 -50.02 -16.46
CA SER A 582 14.06 -50.51 -15.11
C SER A 582 14.88 -49.85 -14.01
N ALA A 583 16.01 -49.23 -14.36
CA ALA A 583 16.89 -48.51 -13.45
C ALA A 583 16.61 -46.99 -13.43
N LEU A 584 15.52 -46.54 -14.06
CA LEU A 584 15.15 -45.13 -14.17
C LEU A 584 14.43 -44.68 -12.88
N ARG A 585 14.87 -43.56 -12.30
CA ARG A 585 14.13 -42.87 -11.25
C ARG A 585 12.97 -42.10 -11.88
N VAL A 586 11.78 -42.20 -11.31
CA VAL A 586 10.56 -41.55 -11.80
C VAL A 586 9.90 -40.81 -10.65
N GLY A 587 9.92 -39.48 -10.71
CA GLY A 587 9.22 -38.57 -9.81
C GLY A 587 7.89 -38.09 -10.39
N ILE A 588 6.90 -37.90 -9.53
CA ILE A 588 5.61 -37.29 -9.89
C ILE A 588 5.40 -36.03 -9.07
N VAL A 589 5.08 -34.91 -9.72
CA VAL A 589 4.76 -33.65 -9.04
C VAL A 589 3.28 -33.36 -9.19
N PHE A 590 2.58 -33.17 -8.07
CA PHE A 590 1.20 -32.68 -8.05
C PHE A 590 1.21 -31.26 -7.49
N TRP A 591 1.32 -30.27 -8.37
CA TRP A 591 1.39 -28.87 -7.98
C TRP A 591 0.21 -28.47 -7.09
N SER A 592 0.49 -27.87 -5.93
CA SER A 592 -0.49 -27.46 -4.94
C SER A 592 -0.11 -26.11 -4.32
N LYS A 593 -1.09 -25.25 -4.03
CA LYS A 593 -0.86 -23.97 -3.34
C LYS A 593 -0.58 -24.17 -1.84
N ASP A 594 -1.24 -25.14 -1.23
CA ASP A 594 -1.21 -25.35 0.23
C ASP A 594 -0.16 -26.39 0.66
N GLY A 595 0.60 -26.95 -0.29
CA GLY A 595 1.42 -28.15 -0.07
C GLY A 595 0.58 -29.37 0.34
N ASP A 596 1.23 -30.50 0.64
CA ASP A 596 0.69 -31.56 1.49
C ASP A 596 1.81 -31.97 2.45
N ASP A 597 1.45 -32.57 3.57
CA ASP A 597 2.45 -33.09 4.53
C ASP A 597 3.32 -34.20 3.90
N LYS A 598 4.59 -34.26 4.33
CA LYS A 598 5.58 -35.27 3.88
C LYS A 598 5.08 -36.72 3.99
N GLU A 599 4.21 -37.01 4.96
CA GLU A 599 3.61 -38.35 5.14
C GLU A 599 2.72 -38.73 3.95
N THR A 600 1.89 -37.79 3.46
CA THR A 600 1.03 -37.97 2.30
C THR A 600 1.84 -38.21 1.02
N ALA A 601 2.94 -37.47 0.86
CA ALA A 601 3.88 -37.66 -0.26
C ALA A 601 4.45 -39.09 -0.29
N VAL A 602 4.87 -39.61 0.86
CA VAL A 602 5.43 -40.96 1.00
C VAL A 602 4.37 -42.05 0.79
N GLU A 603 3.14 -41.85 1.27
CA GLU A 603 2.04 -42.78 1.01
C GLU A 603 1.73 -42.85 -0.50
N MET A 604 1.59 -41.70 -1.15
CA MET A 604 1.31 -41.62 -2.59
C MET A 604 2.43 -42.19 -3.45
N SER A 605 3.70 -41.96 -3.11
CA SER A 605 4.84 -42.49 -3.87
C SER A 605 4.84 -44.03 -3.85
N ASN A 606 4.56 -44.63 -2.69
CA ASN A 606 4.43 -46.07 -2.52
C ASN A 606 3.28 -46.67 -3.35
N ASP A 607 2.14 -45.99 -3.41
CA ASP A 607 0.95 -46.38 -4.15
C ASP A 607 1.09 -46.26 -5.67
N LEU A 608 1.90 -45.29 -6.11
CA LEU A 608 2.21 -45.05 -7.52
C LEU A 608 3.38 -45.92 -8.01
N ASN A 609 4.18 -46.49 -7.09
CA ASN A 609 5.51 -47.05 -7.36
C ASN A 609 6.50 -46.01 -7.93
N ALA A 610 6.28 -44.74 -7.64
CA ALA A 610 7.19 -43.65 -7.97
C ALA A 610 8.36 -43.63 -6.97
N ASP A 611 9.47 -43.01 -7.36
CA ASP A 611 10.63 -42.83 -6.50
C ASP A 611 10.39 -41.72 -5.47
N PHE A 612 9.71 -40.65 -5.89
CA PHE A 612 9.22 -39.61 -5.00
C PHE A 612 7.93 -38.98 -5.56
N VAL A 613 7.19 -38.32 -4.67
CA VAL A 613 6.06 -37.45 -5.00
C VAL A 613 6.31 -36.10 -4.34
N ALA A 614 6.05 -35.01 -5.06
CA ALA A 614 6.25 -33.65 -4.58
C ALA A 614 4.99 -32.80 -4.82
N PHE A 615 4.79 -31.76 -4.01
CA PHE A 615 3.65 -30.85 -4.13
C PHE A 615 4.02 -29.39 -4.43
N GLY A 616 5.30 -29.04 -4.31
CA GLY A 616 5.85 -27.72 -4.64
C GLY A 616 7.20 -27.82 -5.37
N MET A 617 7.74 -26.68 -5.78
CA MET A 617 8.97 -26.58 -6.58
C MET A 617 10.17 -27.13 -5.83
N VAL A 618 10.34 -26.72 -4.57
CA VAL A 618 11.47 -27.12 -3.71
C VAL A 618 11.53 -28.64 -3.55
N GLU A 619 10.40 -29.27 -3.19
CA GLU A 619 10.32 -30.73 -3.05
C GLU A 619 10.59 -31.46 -4.37
N ALA A 620 10.15 -30.89 -5.49
CA ALA A 620 10.37 -31.46 -6.80
C ALA A 620 11.85 -31.44 -7.18
N VAL A 621 12.56 -30.34 -6.92
CA VAL A 621 14.00 -30.20 -7.15
C VAL A 621 14.79 -31.15 -6.25
N LEU A 622 14.50 -31.18 -4.94
CA LEU A 622 15.15 -32.09 -3.98
C LEU A 622 14.99 -33.57 -4.39
N GLY A 623 13.80 -33.97 -4.82
CA GLY A 623 13.55 -35.33 -5.30
C GLY A 623 14.27 -35.64 -6.62
N ALA A 624 14.25 -34.69 -7.55
CA ALA A 624 14.85 -34.84 -8.88
C ALA A 624 16.36 -35.03 -8.81
N LEU A 625 17.03 -34.25 -7.95
CA LEU A 625 18.48 -34.23 -7.77
C LEU A 625 18.98 -35.21 -6.68
N SER A 626 18.08 -35.94 -6.01
CA SER A 626 18.49 -36.96 -5.04
C SER A 626 19.28 -38.11 -5.69
N SER A 627 20.28 -38.63 -4.98
CA SER A 627 21.10 -39.79 -5.38
C SER A 627 20.55 -41.15 -4.93
N ASP A 628 19.30 -41.19 -4.44
CA ASP A 628 18.68 -42.42 -3.93
C ASP A 628 18.49 -43.49 -5.02
N PRO A 629 18.66 -44.79 -4.69
CA PRO A 629 18.52 -45.87 -5.67
C PRO A 629 17.08 -46.02 -6.20
N PRO A 630 16.90 -46.38 -7.48
CA PRO A 630 15.58 -46.47 -8.10
C PRO A 630 14.70 -47.58 -7.49
N VAL A 631 13.46 -47.23 -7.18
CA VAL A 631 12.43 -48.12 -6.63
C VAL A 631 11.97 -49.11 -7.70
N ALA A 632 12.25 -50.40 -7.50
CA ALA A 632 11.86 -51.45 -8.44
C ALA A 632 10.32 -51.56 -8.57
N LEU A 633 9.86 -51.76 -9.81
CA LEU A 633 8.44 -51.99 -10.07
C LEU A 633 7.95 -53.27 -9.36
N LYS A 634 6.93 -53.17 -8.49
CA LYS A 634 6.28 -54.33 -7.89
C LYS A 634 5.48 -55.08 -8.96
N ILE A 635 6.13 -55.97 -9.72
CA ILE A 635 5.46 -56.79 -10.74
C ILE A 635 4.62 -57.86 -10.02
N ALA A 636 3.29 -57.81 -10.18
CA ALA A 636 2.43 -58.91 -9.77
C ALA A 636 2.92 -60.22 -10.40
N ALA A 637 3.13 -61.25 -9.57
CA ALA A 637 3.66 -62.53 -10.00
C ALA A 637 2.94 -63.05 -11.24
N LYS A 638 3.68 -63.27 -12.34
CA LYS A 638 3.16 -63.92 -13.56
C LYS A 638 2.46 -65.20 -13.14
N ARG A 639 1.12 -65.25 -13.23
CA ARG A 639 0.39 -66.52 -13.29
C ARG A 639 1.07 -67.34 -14.37
N ARG A 640 1.76 -68.44 -14.01
CA ARG A 640 2.40 -69.35 -14.96
C ARG A 640 1.35 -69.71 -16.01
N MET A 641 1.48 -69.14 -17.21
CA MET A 641 0.64 -69.48 -18.34
C MET A 641 0.96 -70.95 -18.65
N ARG A 642 0.08 -71.85 -18.20
CA ARG A 642 0.16 -73.28 -18.51
C ARG A 642 0.04 -73.36 -20.03
N ARG A 643 1.17 -73.57 -20.73
CA ARG A 643 1.20 -73.75 -22.19
C ARG A 643 0.11 -74.79 -22.53
N ARG A 644 -0.91 -74.38 -23.29
CA ARG A 644 -1.87 -75.33 -23.88
C ARG A 644 -1.03 -76.35 -24.69
N PRO A 645 -1.13 -77.66 -24.45
CA PRO A 645 -0.43 -78.63 -25.28
C PRO A 645 -0.96 -78.49 -26.71
N ARG A 646 -0.04 -78.36 -27.68
CA ARG A 646 -0.37 -78.40 -29.10
C ARG A 646 -1.05 -79.75 -29.40
N PRO A 647 -2.21 -79.80 -30.07
CA PRO A 647 -2.75 -81.07 -30.54
C PRO A 647 -1.77 -81.67 -31.56
N ALA A 648 -1.45 -82.95 -31.37
CA ALA A 648 -0.58 -83.71 -32.26
C ALA A 648 -1.18 -83.72 -33.68
N ARG A 649 -0.45 -83.14 -34.63
CA ARG A 649 -0.80 -83.13 -36.05
C ARG A 649 -0.45 -84.48 -36.68
N LYS A 650 -1.18 -85.55 -36.32
CA LYS A 650 -1.11 -86.88 -36.97
C LYS A 650 -2.38 -87.70 -36.66
N ALA A 651 -3.49 -87.41 -37.34
CA ALA A 651 -4.63 -88.34 -37.52
C ALA A 651 -5.71 -87.81 -38.49
N LEU A 652 -5.36 -87.12 -39.58
CA LEU A 652 -6.33 -86.68 -40.61
C LEU A 652 -5.74 -86.86 -42.02
N LEU A 653 -5.31 -88.09 -42.34
CA LEU A 653 -4.91 -88.49 -43.69
C LEU A 653 -5.14 -89.99 -43.96
N ALA A 654 -6.19 -90.58 -43.38
CA ALA A 654 -6.60 -91.97 -43.62
C ALA A 654 -8.13 -92.13 -43.67
N ALA A 655 -8.83 -91.21 -44.34
CA ALA A 655 -10.25 -91.34 -44.68
C ALA A 655 -10.54 -90.79 -46.09
N ALA A 656 -9.63 -91.06 -47.03
CA ALA A 656 -9.84 -90.87 -48.46
C ALA A 656 -9.11 -92.00 -49.21
N LYS A 657 -9.65 -93.21 -49.09
CA LYS A 657 -9.55 -94.27 -50.08
C LYS A 657 -10.70 -95.24 -49.90
#